data_AF-A0AAU6GQ49-F1
#
_entry.id   AF-A0AAU6GQ49-F1
#
_cell.length_a   1.000
_cell.length_b   1.000
_cell.length_c   1.000
_cell.angle_alpha   90.00
_cell.angle_beta   90.00
_cell.angle_gamma   90.00
#
_symmetry.space_group_name_H-M   'P 1'
#
loop_
_entity.id
_entity.type
_entity.pdbx_description
1 polymer ?
#
loop_
_entity_poly.entity_id
_entity_poly.type
_entity_poly.pdbx_seq_one_letter_code
_entity_poly.pdbx_strand_id
1 'polypeptide(L)'
;MSAGDRCVIGSGTYHETITPARSGTAAAPITYAAAPGARVVIDGADPVTGWKAVSSADLTAAESDDPFLAGSDFATAVATGQVYQAHVTINPHLTGNQVFWDGAPQIEAQWPYPGDDVSVPKLASAQSGTTDSLSDTALTQPAGFWNGALLTAHNWFVSETGTVTDSQVGTITAAGLPACVGLSPNQSTNYSLKGKLALLGKPGEWFYRNADHTLYLYSPDTSKPSARSVEAKQRALAIDLSGRSHISVLGLGIRGATVQTSSTSTGHVLDGIVARDISADAELQPDPNMVTTPDGCAVLTAGETTSGILLKGHGNVIRNSLIDGSTGNGVAMFDSGNTVTNTTILHVDTLGSYAAGINVLGSNQRITHNTIESSGRSDINIDNKVAGTTAGGHDISYNDLSDYDNLVVDGGAVYVCCSVNLATTMIHHNQFHDPSPFAHTAPAPGVYLDNSTFNATVYNNVAWNRTTYGAVLINPNGQSTSGNRIYNNTSGTDTNVASTFGGTFSDTEIVNNIGVTGTGPGITNSNNLTPVSAAQFTNPAANDFTLTASSPARNAGVVHPPATDGYRDPQPSLGAYQYGVPKWVAGATRAGQRIEAESYTSNNGVSPHAAATGTVVGSFDGGDWIGYDNVDFGNDANLFTAFIGADDAYANKGIEIHLDSVTGPQIGVLSVAGTGGFDTLSVQSTSVTPTSGHHRVFLVASGGQPGFGNIDYFSFNRAGR
;
A
#
# COMPACT_ATOMS: atom_id res chain seq x y z
N MET A 1 16.81 14.37 25.63
CA MET A 1 15.69 13.62 26.20
C MET A 1 16.20 12.43 27.01
N SER A 2 15.46 12.02 28.03
CA SER A 2 15.66 10.88 28.94
C SER A 2 14.37 10.06 29.00
N ALA A 3 14.42 8.84 29.56
CA ALA A 3 13.24 7.97 29.68
C ALA A 3 12.03 8.70 30.31
N GLY A 4 10.88 8.65 29.65
CA GLY A 4 9.65 9.34 30.04
C GLY A 4 9.46 10.73 29.40
N ASP A 5 10.49 11.31 28.80
CA ASP A 5 10.37 12.61 28.14
C ASP A 5 9.49 12.54 26.88
N ARG A 6 8.76 13.62 26.60
CA ARG A 6 7.96 13.80 25.38
C ARG A 6 8.42 15.04 24.61
N CYS A 7 8.78 14.84 23.34
CA CYS A 7 9.00 15.90 22.35
C CYS A 7 7.69 16.11 21.61
N VAL A 8 7.14 17.31 21.71
CA VAL A 8 5.91 17.71 21.02
C VAL A 8 6.29 18.63 19.87
N ILE A 9 5.98 18.22 18.65
CA ILE A 9 6.43 18.85 17.40
C ILE A 9 5.27 19.66 16.81
N GLY A 10 5.49 20.96 16.55
CA GLY A 10 4.49 21.83 15.93
C GLY A 10 4.36 21.60 14.42
N SER A 11 3.33 22.18 13.81
CA SER A 11 3.08 22.03 12.36
C SER A 11 4.28 22.48 11.53
N GLY A 12 4.61 21.71 10.50
CA GLY A 12 5.70 22.03 9.58
C GLY A 12 6.23 20.81 8.84
N THR A 13 7.03 21.09 7.82
CA THR A 13 7.87 20.12 7.11
C THR A 13 9.30 20.26 7.62
N TYR A 14 9.88 19.16 8.08
CA TYR A 14 11.18 19.10 8.73
C TYR A 14 12.14 18.26 7.87
N HIS A 15 13.09 18.94 7.23
CA HIS A 15 14.08 18.35 6.32
C HIS A 15 15.27 17.74 7.08
N GLU A 16 14.98 16.82 8.01
CA GLU A 16 15.96 16.23 8.93
C GLU A 16 15.64 14.76 9.24
N THR A 17 16.56 14.10 9.95
CA THR A 17 16.36 12.74 10.46
C THR A 17 16.23 12.76 11.97
N ILE A 18 15.16 12.18 12.51
CA ILE A 18 15.02 11.98 13.95
C ILE A 18 15.94 10.82 14.38
N THR A 19 16.94 11.11 15.20
CA THR A 19 17.87 10.10 15.74
C THR A 19 17.96 10.22 17.27
N PRO A 20 17.12 9.49 18.04
CA PRO A 20 17.12 9.58 19.49
C PRO A 20 18.47 9.14 20.09
N ALA A 21 19.06 9.97 20.95
CA ALA A 21 20.36 9.67 21.54
C ALA A 21 20.31 8.60 22.67
N ARG A 22 19.13 8.32 23.22
CA ARG A 22 18.93 7.44 24.39
C ARG A 22 17.71 6.56 24.19
N SER A 23 17.67 5.43 24.89
CA SER A 23 16.49 4.56 24.99
C SER A 23 15.55 5.06 26.10
N GLY A 24 14.27 4.76 25.95
CA GLY A 24 13.32 4.76 27.06
C GLY A 24 13.39 3.47 27.86
N THR A 25 12.37 3.23 28.69
CA THR A 25 12.09 1.92 29.30
C THR A 25 10.65 1.54 29.03
N ALA A 26 10.28 0.26 29.20
CA ALA A 26 8.90 -0.18 29.03
C ALA A 26 7.89 0.62 29.88
N ALA A 27 8.28 1.08 31.06
CA ALA A 27 7.44 1.91 31.95
C ALA A 27 7.51 3.42 31.66
N ALA A 28 8.54 3.86 30.93
CA ALA A 28 8.80 5.27 30.64
C ALA A 28 9.44 5.42 29.24
N PRO A 29 8.65 5.25 28.16
CA PRO A 29 9.17 5.42 26.81
C PRO A 29 9.57 6.87 26.55
N ILE A 30 10.52 7.10 25.65
CA ILE A 30 10.76 8.43 25.08
C ILE A 30 9.78 8.61 23.94
N THR A 31 9.05 9.72 23.91
CA THR A 31 8.00 9.94 22.91
C THR A 31 8.32 11.12 22.01
N TYR A 32 8.21 10.94 20.69
CA TYR A 32 8.14 11.99 19.68
C TYR A 32 6.72 12.01 19.15
N ALA A 33 6.04 13.15 19.25
CA ALA A 33 4.64 13.25 18.86
C ALA A 33 4.34 14.56 18.15
N ALA A 34 3.44 14.53 17.17
CA ALA A 34 2.80 15.74 16.69
C ALA A 34 2.04 16.42 17.85
N ALA A 35 2.04 17.75 17.87
CA ALA A 35 1.12 18.51 18.70
C ALA A 35 -0.32 18.20 18.27
N PRO A 36 -1.31 18.30 19.19
CA PRO A 36 -2.72 18.17 18.81
C PRO A 36 -3.08 19.10 17.65
N GLY A 37 -3.74 18.56 16.61
CA GLY A 37 -4.10 19.28 15.39
C GLY A 37 -2.94 19.64 14.44
N ALA A 38 -1.69 19.33 14.80
CA ALA A 38 -0.54 19.72 13.99
C ALA A 38 -0.29 18.73 12.83
N ARG A 39 -0.10 19.28 11.62
CA ARG A 39 0.44 18.53 10.48
C ARG A 39 1.96 18.59 10.51
N VAL A 40 2.59 17.52 10.97
CA VAL A 40 4.05 17.36 11.04
C VAL A 40 4.50 16.40 9.96
N VAL A 41 5.45 16.78 9.11
CA VAL A 41 6.07 15.89 8.13
C VAL A 41 7.57 15.88 8.34
N ILE A 42 8.15 14.72 8.59
CA ILE A 42 9.59 14.51 8.55
C ILE A 42 9.95 14.07 7.13
N ASP A 43 10.76 14.88 6.46
CA ASP A 43 10.85 14.86 5.02
C ASP A 43 12.22 14.41 4.53
N GLY A 44 12.25 13.48 3.57
CA GLY A 44 13.42 12.94 2.90
C GLY A 44 13.99 13.79 1.76
N ALA A 45 13.29 14.83 1.34
CA ALA A 45 13.68 15.73 0.26
C ALA A 45 14.19 17.08 0.77
N ASP A 46 14.87 17.84 -0.09
CA ASP A 46 15.23 19.25 0.13
C ASP A 46 14.64 20.13 -1.00
N PRO A 47 14.34 21.42 -0.73
CA PRO A 47 13.89 22.35 -1.75
C PRO A 47 14.89 22.54 -2.89
N VAL A 48 14.41 22.47 -4.13
CA VAL A 48 15.15 22.81 -5.33
C VAL A 48 14.90 24.27 -5.67
N THR A 49 15.96 25.07 -5.77
CA THR A 49 15.88 26.51 -6.07
C THR A 49 16.64 26.83 -7.37
N GLY A 50 16.58 28.10 -7.82
CA GLY A 50 17.31 28.53 -9.01
C GLY A 50 16.68 28.10 -10.34
N TRP A 51 15.39 27.76 -10.34
CA TRP A 51 14.65 27.39 -11.53
C TRP A 51 14.66 28.49 -12.61
N LYS A 52 15.01 28.10 -13.83
CA LYS A 52 14.83 28.92 -15.04
C LYS A 52 14.01 28.14 -16.06
N ALA A 53 13.19 28.84 -16.85
CA ALA A 53 12.56 28.23 -18.01
C ALA A 53 13.64 27.77 -18.99
N VAL A 54 13.45 26.62 -19.64
CA VAL A 54 14.32 26.16 -20.72
C VAL A 54 14.11 27.10 -21.92
N SER A 55 15.14 27.85 -22.29
CA SER A 55 15.07 28.75 -23.44
C SER A 55 15.33 27.99 -24.75
N SER A 56 15.01 28.61 -25.89
CA SER A 56 15.37 28.05 -27.20
C SER A 56 16.88 27.84 -27.35
N ALA A 57 17.71 28.67 -26.71
CA ALA A 57 19.16 28.50 -26.73
C ALA A 57 19.61 27.31 -25.88
N ASP A 58 18.97 27.07 -24.72
CA ASP A 58 19.22 25.88 -23.91
C ASP A 58 18.83 24.60 -24.67
N LEU A 59 17.70 24.62 -25.39
CA LEU A 59 17.26 23.50 -26.24
C LEU A 59 18.25 23.24 -27.37
N THR A 60 18.69 24.27 -28.11
CA THR A 60 19.69 24.10 -29.18
C THR A 60 21.01 23.55 -28.66
N ALA A 61 21.44 23.95 -27.46
CA ALA A 61 22.63 23.38 -26.82
C ALA A 61 22.42 21.89 -26.51
N ALA A 62 21.29 21.53 -25.91
CA ALA A 62 20.96 20.14 -25.61
C ALA A 62 20.87 19.28 -26.88
N GLU A 63 20.26 19.78 -27.97
CA GLU A 63 20.18 19.11 -29.28
C GLU A 63 21.56 18.92 -29.94
N SER A 64 22.53 19.79 -29.63
CA SER A 64 23.91 19.61 -30.08
C SER A 64 24.65 18.49 -29.33
N ASP A 65 24.26 18.24 -28.08
CA ASP A 65 24.83 17.17 -27.25
C ASP A 65 24.15 15.82 -27.52
N ASP A 66 22.84 15.83 -27.73
CA ASP A 66 22.01 14.67 -28.08
C ASP A 66 21.14 14.98 -29.32
N PRO A 67 21.54 14.50 -30.52
CA PRO A 67 20.82 14.78 -31.76
C PRO A 67 19.42 14.15 -31.78
N PHE A 68 19.09 13.22 -30.87
CA PHE A 68 17.76 12.63 -30.77
C PHE A 68 16.72 13.55 -30.11
N LEU A 69 17.14 14.68 -29.51
CA LEU A 69 16.21 15.65 -28.93
C LEU A 69 15.46 16.46 -29.99
N ALA A 70 16.01 16.62 -31.19
CA ALA A 70 15.37 17.37 -32.25
C ALA A 70 14.04 16.71 -32.68
N GLY A 71 12.93 17.42 -32.48
CA GLY A 71 11.58 16.91 -32.78
C GLY A 71 11.04 15.87 -31.78
N SER A 72 11.70 15.71 -30.63
CA SER A 72 11.24 14.84 -29.53
C SER A 72 10.06 15.44 -28.74
N ASP A 73 9.53 14.66 -27.81
CA ASP A 73 8.51 15.12 -26.87
C ASP A 73 9.06 16.26 -25.99
N PHE A 74 10.34 16.22 -25.61
CA PHE A 74 11.02 17.31 -24.91
C PHE A 74 11.06 18.61 -25.70
N ALA A 75 11.46 18.57 -26.98
CA ALA A 75 11.48 19.77 -27.82
C ALA A 75 10.07 20.38 -27.96
N THR A 76 9.05 19.51 -28.09
CA THR A 76 7.64 19.92 -28.13
C THR A 76 7.19 20.54 -26.81
N ALA A 77 7.57 19.94 -25.68
CA ALA A 77 7.28 20.45 -24.34
C ALA A 77 7.95 21.80 -24.07
N VAL A 78 9.21 21.99 -24.46
CA VAL A 78 9.91 23.28 -24.32
C VAL A 78 9.17 24.40 -25.07
N ALA A 79 8.60 24.10 -26.24
CA ALA A 79 7.84 25.08 -27.03
C ALA A 79 6.58 25.60 -26.33
N THR A 80 6.06 24.92 -25.29
CA THR A 80 4.93 25.41 -24.47
C THR A 80 5.36 26.50 -23.49
N GLY A 81 6.66 26.65 -23.22
CA GLY A 81 7.21 27.56 -22.23
C GLY A 81 7.02 27.10 -20.78
N GLN A 82 6.67 25.83 -20.56
CA GLN A 82 6.34 25.26 -19.24
C GLN A 82 7.36 24.23 -18.73
N VAL A 83 8.46 24.04 -19.46
CA VAL A 83 9.58 23.21 -19.03
C VAL A 83 10.64 24.09 -18.37
N TYR A 84 11.07 23.68 -17.18
CA TYR A 84 12.03 24.39 -16.36
C TYR A 84 13.23 23.49 -16.08
N GLN A 85 14.36 24.12 -15.78
CA GLN A 85 15.58 23.45 -15.36
C GLN A 85 16.18 24.15 -14.13
N ALA A 86 16.82 23.38 -13.27
CA ALA A 86 17.59 23.85 -12.14
C ALA A 86 18.85 22.99 -11.98
N HIS A 87 19.95 23.60 -11.53
CA HIS A 87 21.13 22.85 -11.14
C HIS A 87 20.96 22.38 -9.70
N VAL A 88 21.00 21.07 -9.47
CA VAL A 88 20.87 20.46 -8.15
C VAL A 88 21.74 19.22 -8.08
N THR A 89 22.54 19.11 -7.02
CA THR A 89 23.25 17.86 -6.73
C THR A 89 22.32 16.97 -5.93
N ILE A 90 21.76 15.95 -6.58
CA ILE A 90 21.03 14.89 -5.88
C ILE A 90 22.05 13.93 -5.25
N ASN A 91 21.80 13.51 -4.01
CA ASN A 91 22.67 12.63 -3.25
C ASN A 91 22.96 11.31 -4.03
N PRO A 92 24.20 11.07 -4.49
CA PRO A 92 24.52 9.93 -5.34
C PRO A 92 24.57 8.60 -4.58
N HIS A 93 24.40 8.61 -3.26
CA HIS A 93 24.36 7.42 -2.42
C HIS A 93 22.94 6.87 -2.23
N LEU A 94 21.92 7.54 -2.75
CA LEU A 94 20.56 7.02 -2.75
C LEU A 94 20.37 6.05 -3.92
N THR A 95 19.57 5.02 -3.70
CA THR A 95 19.29 3.95 -4.68
C THR A 95 18.31 4.39 -5.79
N GLY A 96 17.73 5.57 -5.65
CA GLY A 96 16.99 6.26 -6.71
C GLY A 96 16.47 7.62 -6.25
N ASN A 97 15.85 8.32 -7.19
CA ASN A 97 15.51 9.73 -7.07
C ASN A 97 13.99 9.92 -7.06
N GLN A 98 13.54 10.95 -6.34
CA GLN A 98 12.14 11.37 -6.34
C GLN A 98 12.11 12.89 -6.39
N VAL A 99 11.13 13.43 -7.11
CA VAL A 99 10.85 14.87 -7.19
C VAL A 99 9.42 15.09 -6.74
N PHE A 100 9.19 16.14 -5.97
CA PHE A 100 7.88 16.47 -5.42
C PHE A 100 7.46 17.88 -5.83
N TRP A 101 6.15 18.05 -6.05
CA TRP A 101 5.51 19.34 -6.31
C TRP A 101 4.38 19.56 -5.29
N ASP A 102 4.50 20.58 -4.45
CA ASP A 102 3.55 20.93 -3.39
C ASP A 102 3.16 19.73 -2.49
N GLY A 103 4.09 18.81 -2.26
CA GLY A 103 3.81 17.58 -1.50
C GLY A 103 3.79 16.32 -2.36
N ALA A 104 3.30 16.40 -3.60
CA ALA A 104 2.95 15.24 -4.41
C ALA A 104 4.13 14.71 -5.25
N PRO A 105 4.36 13.39 -5.30
CA PRO A 105 5.41 12.80 -6.13
C PRO A 105 5.16 13.08 -7.61
N GLN A 106 6.23 13.32 -8.35
CA GLN A 106 6.22 13.55 -9.79
C GLN A 106 6.83 12.36 -10.53
N ILE A 107 6.43 12.16 -11.78
CA ILE A 107 6.76 10.96 -12.56
C ILE A 107 8.10 11.16 -13.26
N GLU A 108 9.02 10.21 -13.16
CA GLU A 108 10.22 10.23 -13.99
C GLU A 108 9.85 9.94 -15.44
N ALA A 109 10.35 10.75 -16.38
CA ALA A 109 10.05 10.60 -17.80
C ALA A 109 10.32 9.17 -18.30
N GLN A 110 9.28 8.53 -18.83
CA GLN A 110 9.25 7.12 -19.19
C GLN A 110 8.48 6.91 -20.50
N TRP A 111 8.88 5.89 -21.26
CA TRP A 111 8.11 5.36 -22.37
C TRP A 111 7.63 3.92 -22.10
N PRO A 112 6.34 3.63 -22.34
CA PRO A 112 5.25 4.59 -22.47
C PRO A 112 5.07 5.44 -21.20
N TYR A 113 4.38 6.59 -21.32
CA TYR A 113 3.95 7.35 -20.13
C TYR A 113 3.12 6.44 -19.22
N PRO A 114 3.50 6.26 -17.94
CA PRO A 114 2.89 5.26 -17.07
C PRO A 114 1.45 5.59 -16.68
N GLY A 115 1.04 6.86 -16.73
CA GLY A 115 -0.18 7.32 -16.06
C GLY A 115 0.12 7.79 -14.64
N ASP A 116 -0.92 8.18 -13.92
CA ASP A 116 -0.78 8.82 -12.61
C ASP A 116 -0.76 7.78 -11.46
N ASP A 117 -1.15 6.53 -11.74
CA ASP A 117 -1.07 5.39 -10.84
C ASP A 117 0.14 4.51 -11.21
N VAL A 118 1.13 4.49 -10.32
CA VAL A 118 2.39 3.77 -10.53
C VAL A 118 2.33 2.29 -10.13
N SER A 119 1.26 1.83 -9.48
CA SER A 119 1.07 0.41 -9.17
C SER A 119 0.48 -0.39 -10.33
N VAL A 120 -0.21 0.30 -11.26
CA VAL A 120 -0.73 -0.28 -12.51
C VAL A 120 -0.30 0.56 -13.72
N PRO A 121 1.02 0.71 -13.94
CA PRO A 121 1.53 1.60 -14.97
C PRO A 121 1.18 1.07 -16.36
N LYS A 122 1.00 2.01 -17.30
CA LYS A 122 0.96 1.67 -18.72
C LYS A 122 2.35 1.22 -19.19
N LEU A 123 2.39 0.04 -19.80
CA LEU A 123 3.61 -0.58 -20.32
C LEU A 123 3.49 -0.90 -21.81
N ALA A 124 4.65 -1.06 -22.47
CA ALA A 124 4.73 -1.67 -23.80
C ALA A 124 4.75 -3.20 -23.67
N SER A 125 4.46 -3.92 -24.76
CA SER A 125 4.44 -5.39 -24.80
C SER A 125 5.29 -5.88 -25.95
N ALA A 126 6.40 -6.55 -25.64
CA ALA A 126 7.25 -7.16 -26.65
C ALA A 126 6.49 -8.24 -27.44
N GLN A 127 6.66 -8.23 -28.77
CA GLN A 127 6.07 -9.22 -29.67
C GLN A 127 6.94 -10.49 -29.77
N SER A 128 8.24 -10.36 -29.55
CA SER A 128 9.20 -11.47 -29.48
C SER A 128 10.48 -11.01 -28.81
N GLY A 129 11.37 -11.94 -28.46
CA GLY A 129 12.67 -11.62 -27.88
C GLY A 129 13.59 -12.83 -27.73
N THR A 130 14.76 -12.58 -27.16
CA THR A 130 15.76 -13.56 -26.73
C THR A 130 15.97 -13.42 -25.22
N THR A 131 17.07 -13.96 -24.69
CA THR A 131 17.47 -13.71 -23.30
C THR A 131 17.82 -12.25 -23.04
N ASP A 132 18.34 -11.54 -24.05
CA ASP A 132 18.98 -10.23 -23.93
C ASP A 132 18.45 -9.20 -24.96
N SER A 133 17.47 -9.55 -25.79
CA SER A 133 16.86 -8.63 -26.74
C SER A 133 15.34 -8.78 -26.79
N LEU A 134 14.65 -7.71 -27.17
CA LEU A 134 13.23 -7.74 -27.47
C LEU A 134 12.92 -7.01 -28.78
N SER A 135 11.82 -7.39 -29.40
CA SER A 135 11.28 -6.77 -30.62
C SER A 135 9.84 -6.33 -30.40
N ASP A 136 9.55 -5.09 -30.75
CA ASP A 136 8.24 -4.47 -30.69
C ASP A 136 8.10 -3.40 -31.78
N THR A 137 7.13 -3.55 -32.67
CA THR A 137 6.80 -2.55 -33.71
C THR A 137 6.45 -1.15 -33.17
N ALA A 138 6.11 -1.01 -31.89
CA ALA A 138 5.88 0.29 -31.25
C ALA A 138 7.18 1.08 -31.01
N LEU A 139 8.35 0.43 -31.08
CA LEU A 139 9.66 1.09 -31.04
C LEU A 139 9.97 1.73 -32.40
N THR A 140 9.43 2.92 -32.64
CA THR A 140 9.58 3.63 -33.93
C THR A 140 10.80 4.55 -34.01
N GLN A 141 11.54 4.71 -32.91
CA GLN A 141 12.67 5.63 -32.81
C GLN A 141 13.86 5.15 -33.65
N PRO A 142 14.68 6.08 -34.20
CA PRO A 142 15.82 5.72 -35.03
C PRO A 142 16.88 4.92 -34.28
N ALA A 143 17.76 4.25 -35.04
CA ALA A 143 18.85 3.47 -34.48
C ALA A 143 19.72 4.30 -33.51
N GLY A 144 20.06 3.69 -32.37
CA GLY A 144 20.86 4.31 -31.31
C GLY A 144 20.07 5.15 -30.30
N PHE A 145 18.81 5.49 -30.56
CA PHE A 145 17.99 6.34 -29.67
C PHE A 145 17.94 5.80 -28.25
N TRP A 146 17.69 4.49 -28.10
CA TRP A 146 17.51 3.86 -26.80
C TRP A 146 18.83 3.46 -26.13
N ASN A 147 19.99 3.64 -26.75
CA ASN A 147 21.27 3.22 -26.16
C ASN A 147 21.53 3.94 -24.82
N GLY A 148 21.76 3.18 -23.74
CA GLY A 148 21.91 3.70 -22.38
C GLY A 148 20.59 3.93 -21.63
N ALA A 149 19.44 3.66 -22.25
CA ALA A 149 18.16 3.67 -21.52
C ALA A 149 18.12 2.53 -20.50
N LEU A 150 17.44 2.79 -19.39
CA LEU A 150 17.09 1.76 -18.41
C LEU A 150 15.85 1.02 -18.93
N LEU A 151 15.99 -0.30 -19.11
CA LEU A 151 14.90 -1.23 -19.39
C LEU A 151 14.40 -1.80 -18.06
N THR A 152 13.10 -1.72 -17.83
CA THR A 152 12.41 -2.54 -16.81
C THR A 152 11.48 -3.50 -17.54
N ALA A 153 11.68 -4.79 -17.34
CA ALA A 153 10.89 -5.85 -17.96
C ALA A 153 10.16 -6.65 -16.87
N HIS A 154 8.88 -6.90 -17.08
CA HIS A 154 8.03 -7.67 -16.19
C HIS A 154 7.78 -9.04 -16.83
N ASN A 155 8.29 -10.09 -16.19
CA ASN A 155 8.16 -11.47 -16.66
C ASN A 155 7.12 -12.24 -15.81
N TRP A 156 7.04 -13.57 -16.01
CA TRP A 156 6.06 -14.43 -15.33
C TRP A 156 6.08 -14.21 -13.82
N PHE A 157 7.18 -14.44 -13.12
CA PHE A 157 7.20 -14.46 -11.65
C PHE A 157 8.09 -13.39 -11.01
N VAL A 158 8.74 -12.56 -11.82
CA VAL A 158 9.68 -11.53 -11.36
C VAL A 158 9.91 -10.49 -12.45
N SER A 159 10.21 -9.27 -12.04
CA SER A 159 10.70 -8.22 -12.92
C SER A 159 12.22 -8.18 -12.95
N GLU A 160 12.79 -7.57 -13.99
CA GLU A 160 14.22 -7.39 -14.15
C GLU A 160 14.54 -6.03 -14.75
N THR A 161 15.69 -5.49 -14.39
CA THR A 161 16.20 -4.24 -14.96
C THR A 161 17.52 -4.47 -15.69
N GLY A 162 17.72 -3.75 -16.79
CA GLY A 162 18.96 -3.81 -17.57
C GLY A 162 19.21 -2.52 -18.33
N THR A 163 20.41 -2.37 -18.89
CA THR A 163 20.77 -1.21 -19.70
C THR A 163 20.74 -1.57 -21.17
N VAL A 164 20.03 -0.80 -21.99
CA VAL A 164 20.02 -0.98 -23.44
C VAL A 164 21.42 -0.67 -24.01
N THR A 165 22.02 -1.63 -24.70
CA THR A 165 23.37 -1.51 -25.29
C THR A 165 23.34 -1.25 -26.79
N ASP A 166 22.29 -1.71 -27.48
CA ASP A 166 22.04 -1.43 -28.90
C ASP A 166 20.54 -1.27 -29.18
N SER A 167 20.20 -0.43 -30.16
CA SER A 167 18.82 -0.19 -30.55
C SER A 167 18.69 0.11 -32.04
N GLN A 168 17.69 -0.48 -32.66
CA GLN A 168 17.25 -0.25 -34.04
C GLN A 168 15.75 0.05 -34.03
N VAL A 169 15.21 0.51 -35.15
CA VAL A 169 13.74 0.60 -35.31
C VAL A 169 13.16 -0.80 -35.11
N GLY A 170 12.26 -0.94 -34.13
CA GLY A 170 11.57 -2.17 -33.79
C GLY A 170 12.28 -3.10 -32.80
N THR A 171 13.54 -2.84 -32.40
CA THR A 171 14.30 -3.79 -31.57
C THR A 171 15.28 -3.11 -30.61
N ILE A 172 15.48 -3.69 -29.43
CA ILE A 172 16.55 -3.31 -28.49
C ILE A 172 17.29 -4.55 -27.99
N THR A 173 18.57 -4.38 -27.65
CA THR A 173 19.40 -5.35 -26.92
C THR A 173 19.82 -4.72 -25.59
N ALA A 174 19.76 -5.46 -24.50
CA ALA A 174 20.10 -5.00 -23.16
C ALA A 174 21.13 -5.92 -22.48
N ALA A 175 21.89 -5.34 -21.56
CA ALA A 175 22.84 -6.05 -20.71
C ALA A 175 22.48 -5.85 -19.22
N GLY A 176 23.09 -6.67 -18.35
CA GLY A 176 22.86 -6.61 -16.90
C GLY A 176 21.64 -7.40 -16.42
N LEU A 177 20.99 -8.16 -17.30
CA LEU A 177 19.82 -8.97 -16.98
C LEU A 177 20.20 -10.28 -16.26
N PRO A 178 19.34 -10.78 -15.35
CA PRO A 178 19.53 -12.07 -14.70
C PRO A 178 19.41 -13.23 -15.71
N ALA A 179 20.01 -14.37 -15.36
CA ALA A 179 20.08 -15.52 -16.26
C ALA A 179 18.85 -16.44 -16.22
N CYS A 180 17.88 -16.20 -15.32
CA CYS A 180 16.85 -17.21 -15.03
C CYS A 180 15.53 -17.10 -15.79
N VAL A 181 15.17 -15.93 -16.35
CA VAL A 181 13.90 -15.76 -17.10
C VAL A 181 14.15 -15.27 -18.52
N GLY A 182 14.97 -14.22 -18.68
CA GLY A 182 15.30 -13.60 -19.97
C GLY A 182 14.13 -12.82 -20.59
N LEU A 183 14.42 -11.94 -21.55
CA LEU A 183 13.47 -10.96 -22.09
C LEU A 183 12.30 -11.46 -22.95
N SER A 184 12.12 -12.77 -23.15
CA SER A 184 10.87 -13.38 -23.64
C SER A 184 11.11 -14.85 -24.06
N PRO A 185 11.03 -15.83 -23.13
CA PRO A 185 10.92 -17.23 -23.53
C PRO A 185 9.52 -17.59 -24.09
N ASN A 186 8.46 -16.80 -23.79
CA ASN A 186 7.05 -17.15 -24.06
C ASN A 186 6.19 -16.08 -24.78
N GLN A 187 6.78 -15.05 -25.40
CA GLN A 187 6.13 -14.09 -26.33
C GLN A 187 5.15 -13.04 -25.75
N SER A 188 5.28 -12.60 -24.50
CA SER A 188 4.53 -11.42 -23.99
C SER A 188 5.19 -10.77 -22.77
N THR A 189 6.43 -10.30 -22.93
CA THR A 189 7.12 -9.53 -21.88
C THR A 189 6.68 -8.09 -21.96
N ASN A 190 6.07 -7.59 -20.88
CA ASN A 190 5.75 -6.16 -20.79
C ASN A 190 6.96 -5.40 -20.26
N TYR A 191 7.14 -4.17 -20.72
CA TYR A 191 8.33 -3.41 -20.40
C TYR A 191 8.13 -1.90 -20.47
N SER A 192 9.06 -1.18 -19.86
CA SER A 192 9.20 0.27 -19.97
C SER A 192 10.65 0.67 -20.19
N LEU A 193 10.85 1.88 -20.72
CA LEU A 193 12.15 2.48 -20.98
C LEU A 193 12.23 3.87 -20.33
N LYS A 194 13.31 4.10 -19.57
CA LYS A 194 13.61 5.37 -18.88
C LYS A 194 15.02 5.87 -19.22
N GLY A 195 15.39 7.02 -18.67
CA GLY A 195 16.77 7.53 -18.73
C GLY A 195 17.09 8.34 -19.98
N LYS A 196 16.06 8.91 -20.63
CA LYS A 196 16.21 9.75 -21.83
C LYS A 196 15.48 11.07 -21.67
N LEU A 197 16.20 12.19 -21.76
CA LEU A 197 15.60 13.53 -21.71
C LEU A 197 14.54 13.72 -22.80
N ALA A 198 14.74 13.09 -23.96
CA ALA A 198 13.81 13.10 -25.09
C ALA A 198 12.37 12.68 -24.75
N LEU A 199 12.17 11.91 -23.66
CA LEU A 199 10.87 11.40 -23.22
C LEU A 199 10.06 12.42 -22.41
N LEU A 200 10.69 13.48 -21.90
CA LEU A 200 10.03 14.48 -21.05
C LEU A 200 8.99 15.26 -21.86
N GLY A 201 7.73 14.83 -21.84
CA GLY A 201 6.70 15.24 -22.79
C GLY A 201 5.38 15.69 -22.17
N LYS A 202 5.15 15.43 -20.89
CA LYS A 202 3.87 15.66 -20.22
C LYS A 202 4.02 16.49 -18.93
N PRO A 203 3.02 17.33 -18.59
CA PRO A 203 2.98 18.00 -17.30
C PRO A 203 3.15 17.00 -16.15
N GLY A 204 4.01 17.33 -15.19
CA GLY A 204 4.32 16.47 -14.05
C GLY A 204 5.44 15.46 -14.27
N GLU A 205 6.03 15.39 -15.47
CA GLU A 205 7.24 14.61 -15.68
C GLU A 205 8.51 15.37 -15.27
N TRP A 206 9.52 14.64 -14.81
CA TRP A 206 10.86 15.16 -14.54
C TRP A 206 11.95 14.26 -15.15
N PHE A 207 13.15 14.84 -15.34
CA PHE A 207 14.34 14.11 -15.77
C PHE A 207 15.58 14.71 -15.10
N TYR A 208 16.43 13.86 -14.52
CA TYR A 208 17.70 14.31 -13.92
C TYR A 208 18.89 13.88 -14.78
N ARG A 209 19.63 14.86 -15.28
CA ARG A 209 20.82 14.65 -16.09
C ARG A 209 22.06 14.62 -15.20
N ASN A 210 22.55 13.41 -14.92
CA ASN A 210 23.72 13.19 -14.05
C ASN A 210 25.00 13.90 -14.52
N ALA A 211 25.21 14.03 -15.83
CA ALA A 211 26.45 14.54 -16.40
C ALA A 211 26.79 15.98 -15.96
N ASP A 212 25.76 16.80 -15.72
CA ASP A 212 25.92 18.21 -15.35
C ASP A 212 24.99 18.66 -14.21
N HIS A 213 24.43 17.70 -13.48
CA HIS A 213 23.55 17.95 -12.33
C HIS A 213 22.33 18.82 -12.64
N THR A 214 21.76 18.69 -13.85
CA THR A 214 20.57 19.44 -14.25
C THR A 214 19.32 18.62 -14.02
N LEU A 215 18.39 19.14 -13.20
CA LEU A 215 17.03 18.64 -13.08
C LEU A 215 16.11 19.41 -14.03
N TYR A 216 15.42 18.69 -14.91
CA TYR A 216 14.35 19.19 -15.76
C TYR A 216 13.00 18.80 -15.18
N LEU A 217 12.02 19.70 -15.27
CA LEU A 217 10.66 19.50 -14.80
C LEU A 217 9.67 20.17 -15.76
N TYR A 218 8.66 19.43 -16.20
CA TYR A 218 7.50 19.99 -16.87
C TYR A 218 6.46 20.36 -15.80
N SER A 219 6.18 21.66 -15.64
CA SER A 219 5.19 22.17 -14.70
C SER A 219 3.84 21.42 -14.79
N PRO A 220 3.33 20.86 -13.68
CA PRO A 220 2.05 20.13 -13.65
C PRO A 220 0.82 21.03 -13.94
N ASP A 221 0.83 22.26 -13.41
CA ASP A 221 -0.35 23.14 -13.38
C ASP A 221 -0.12 24.49 -14.08
N THR A 222 0.88 24.55 -14.98
CA THR A 222 1.37 25.76 -15.67
C THR A 222 2.06 26.83 -14.80
N SER A 223 2.06 26.69 -13.48
CA SER A 223 2.74 27.63 -12.58
C SER A 223 4.26 27.56 -12.73
N LYS A 224 4.96 28.63 -12.34
CA LYS A 224 6.42 28.58 -12.25
C LYS A 224 6.82 27.74 -11.02
N PRO A 225 7.84 26.87 -11.10
CA PRO A 225 8.39 26.17 -9.94
C PRO A 225 8.78 27.10 -8.79
N SER A 226 9.20 28.34 -9.08
CA SER A 226 9.56 29.34 -8.06
C SER A 226 8.37 29.89 -7.27
N ALA A 227 7.14 29.61 -7.68
CA ALA A 227 5.92 29.97 -6.96
C ALA A 227 5.34 28.79 -6.16
N ARG A 228 6.06 27.67 -6.12
CA ARG A 228 5.60 26.35 -5.65
C ARG A 228 6.68 25.72 -4.78
N SER A 229 6.32 24.69 -4.01
CA SER A 229 7.29 23.87 -3.29
C SER A 229 7.77 22.74 -4.20
N VAL A 230 8.94 22.90 -4.80
CA VAL A 230 9.56 21.84 -5.60
C VAL A 230 10.77 21.28 -4.85
N GLU A 231 10.78 19.99 -4.63
CA GLU A 231 11.73 19.32 -3.75
C GLU A 231 12.29 18.06 -4.42
N ALA A 232 13.54 17.70 -4.12
CA ALA A 232 14.16 16.48 -4.60
C ALA A 232 14.70 15.66 -3.42
N LYS A 233 14.57 14.34 -3.48
CA LYS A 233 15.03 13.40 -2.44
C LYS A 233 16.52 13.60 -2.14
N GLN A 234 16.89 13.68 -0.86
CA GLN A 234 18.27 13.84 -0.41
C GLN A 234 18.67 12.86 0.70
N ARG A 235 17.71 12.20 1.34
CA ARG A 235 17.94 11.32 2.50
C ARG A 235 17.14 10.02 2.36
N ALA A 236 17.70 8.95 2.92
CA ALA A 236 17.04 7.65 2.98
C ALA A 236 16.16 7.49 4.24
N LEU A 237 16.55 8.13 5.36
CA LEU A 237 15.91 7.94 6.66
C LEU A 237 15.26 9.24 7.17
N ALA A 238 13.98 9.16 7.50
CA ALA A 238 13.27 10.18 8.26
C ALA A 238 13.42 9.93 9.77
N ILE A 239 13.42 8.66 10.19
CA ILE A 239 13.56 8.28 11.59
C ILE A 239 14.50 7.08 11.71
N ASP A 240 15.58 7.24 12.45
CA ASP A 240 16.52 6.16 12.77
C ASP A 240 16.44 5.83 14.26
N LEU A 241 15.84 4.68 14.57
CA LEU A 241 15.71 4.14 15.93
C LEU A 241 16.77 3.06 16.22
N SER A 242 17.76 2.89 15.35
CA SER A 242 18.76 1.83 15.48
C SER A 242 19.51 1.87 16.82
N GLY A 243 19.58 0.72 17.47
CA GLY A 243 20.21 0.53 18.77
C GLY A 243 19.50 1.25 19.91
N ARG A 244 18.25 1.69 19.72
CA ARG A 244 17.40 2.26 20.76
C ARG A 244 16.35 1.26 21.21
N SER A 245 15.63 1.60 22.28
CA SER A 245 14.52 0.78 22.77
C SER A 245 13.48 1.69 23.39
N HIS A 246 12.22 1.26 23.37
CA HIS A 246 11.11 1.97 24.01
C HIS A 246 11.00 3.44 23.57
N ILE A 247 11.04 3.65 22.26
CA ILE A 247 10.75 4.94 21.63
C ILE A 247 9.35 4.86 21.02
N SER A 248 8.51 5.84 21.31
CA SER A 248 7.19 6.00 20.70
C SER A 248 7.22 7.16 19.71
N VAL A 249 6.74 6.90 18.49
CA VAL A 249 6.54 7.89 17.43
C VAL A 249 5.06 7.96 17.14
N LEU A 250 4.44 9.11 17.42
CA LEU A 250 2.98 9.25 17.44
C LEU A 250 2.52 10.35 16.47
N GLY A 251 1.66 10.01 15.52
CA GLY A 251 0.97 11.01 14.69
C GLY A 251 1.86 11.77 13.70
N LEU A 252 3.05 11.24 13.36
CA LEU A 252 3.97 11.93 12.45
C LEU A 252 3.73 11.54 11.00
N GLY A 253 3.78 12.53 10.11
CA GLY A 253 3.93 12.32 8.68
C GLY A 253 5.39 12.04 8.32
N ILE A 254 5.60 11.20 7.32
CA ILE A 254 6.89 10.86 6.73
C ILE A 254 6.73 10.94 5.22
N ARG A 255 7.68 11.56 4.51
CA ARG A 255 7.65 11.63 3.04
C ARG A 255 9.04 11.39 2.47
N GLY A 256 9.14 10.62 1.38
CA GLY A 256 10.37 10.52 0.60
C GLY A 256 11.56 9.93 1.36
N ALA A 257 11.34 9.24 2.47
CA ALA A 257 12.33 8.56 3.30
C ALA A 257 11.62 7.55 4.21
N THR A 258 12.38 6.65 4.85
CA THR A 258 11.81 5.57 5.66
C THR A 258 12.16 5.66 7.16
N VAL A 259 11.59 4.73 7.93
CA VAL A 259 11.95 4.46 9.33
C VAL A 259 12.79 3.19 9.39
N GLN A 260 13.83 3.18 10.21
CA GLN A 260 14.56 1.96 10.53
C GLN A 260 14.75 1.75 12.03
N THR A 261 14.85 0.47 12.39
CA THR A 261 15.30 -0.04 13.69
C THR A 261 16.45 -1.04 13.46
N SER A 262 17.01 -1.60 14.53
CA SER A 262 18.08 -2.62 14.45
C SER A 262 17.71 -3.90 15.20
N SER A 263 18.45 -4.99 15.00
CA SER A 263 18.20 -6.27 15.71
C SER A 263 18.37 -6.18 17.23
N THR A 264 18.99 -5.13 17.75
CA THR A 264 19.08 -4.84 19.19
C THR A 264 17.93 -3.97 19.71
N SER A 265 17.03 -3.54 18.82
CA SER A 265 15.93 -2.66 19.16
C SER A 265 14.78 -3.43 19.80
N THR A 266 14.09 -2.82 20.76
CA THR A 266 12.94 -3.47 21.39
C THR A 266 11.88 -2.50 21.88
N GLY A 267 10.61 -2.91 21.77
CA GLY A 267 9.49 -2.20 22.35
C GLY A 267 9.25 -0.81 21.77
N HIS A 268 9.66 -0.56 20.54
CA HIS A 268 9.27 0.66 19.82
C HIS A 268 7.79 0.62 19.45
N VAL A 269 7.18 1.80 19.38
CA VAL A 269 5.78 1.95 18.94
C VAL A 269 5.73 3.06 17.90
N LEU A 270 5.35 2.72 16.67
CA LEU A 270 4.94 3.67 15.63
C LEU A 270 3.40 3.62 15.60
N ASP A 271 2.75 4.74 15.91
CA ASP A 271 1.28 4.80 16.08
C ASP A 271 0.72 6.04 15.39
N GLY A 272 -0.26 5.86 14.50
CA GLY A 272 -0.86 6.99 13.79
C GLY A 272 0.08 7.66 12.80
N ILE A 273 1.13 6.99 12.31
CA ILE A 273 2.03 7.60 11.34
C ILE A 273 1.39 7.59 9.94
N VAL A 274 1.74 8.59 9.13
CA VAL A 274 1.37 8.66 7.72
C VAL A 274 2.65 8.70 6.90
N ALA A 275 3.08 7.57 6.39
CA ALA A 275 4.33 7.43 5.65
C ALA A 275 4.05 7.32 4.14
N ARG A 276 4.63 8.22 3.36
CA ARG A 276 4.43 8.31 1.92
C ARG A 276 5.74 8.23 1.16
N ASP A 277 5.73 7.53 0.03
CA ASP A 277 6.85 7.53 -0.93
C ASP A 277 8.17 7.08 -0.29
N ILE A 278 8.12 6.04 0.54
CA ILE A 278 9.17 5.72 1.53
C ILE A 278 10.39 5.00 0.96
N SER A 279 10.30 4.45 -0.25
CA SER A 279 11.41 3.83 -0.98
C SER A 279 11.30 4.15 -2.47
N ALA A 280 12.44 4.32 -3.12
CA ALA A 280 12.51 4.69 -4.53
C ALA A 280 13.79 4.14 -5.16
N ASP A 281 13.80 2.84 -5.38
CA ASP A 281 14.85 2.15 -6.12
C ASP A 281 14.56 2.31 -7.63
N ALA A 282 15.60 2.61 -8.40
CA ALA A 282 15.51 2.68 -9.86
C ALA A 282 15.82 1.35 -10.55
N GLU A 283 16.57 0.47 -9.87
CA GLU A 283 17.09 -0.77 -10.42
C GLU A 283 16.83 -1.93 -9.47
N LEU A 284 16.51 -3.10 -10.04
CA LEU A 284 16.39 -4.34 -9.30
C LEU A 284 17.78 -4.97 -9.16
N GLN A 285 18.23 -5.08 -7.92
CA GLN A 285 19.53 -5.67 -7.56
C GLN A 285 19.30 -6.84 -6.59
N PRO A 286 20.07 -7.94 -6.70
CA PRO A 286 19.99 -9.03 -5.72
C PRO A 286 20.09 -8.51 -4.28
N ASP A 287 19.27 -9.06 -3.38
CA ASP A 287 19.28 -8.62 -2.00
C ASP A 287 20.65 -8.87 -1.36
N PRO A 288 21.23 -7.88 -0.66
CA PRO A 288 22.55 -8.02 -0.07
C PRO A 288 22.58 -8.98 1.14
N ASN A 289 21.43 -9.36 1.69
CA ASN A 289 21.29 -10.12 2.94
C ASN A 289 20.64 -11.50 2.73
N MET A 290 20.70 -12.06 1.52
CA MET A 290 20.27 -13.44 1.26
C MET A 290 20.95 -14.44 2.20
N VAL A 291 20.17 -15.39 2.73
CA VAL A 291 20.66 -16.50 3.57
C VAL A 291 20.97 -17.76 2.75
N THR A 292 20.54 -17.80 1.49
CA THR A 292 20.93 -18.83 0.51
C THR A 292 22.00 -18.32 -0.44
N THR A 293 22.83 -19.22 -0.98
CA THR A 293 23.80 -18.86 -2.03
C THR A 293 23.06 -18.28 -3.26
N PRO A 294 23.44 -17.08 -3.73
CA PRO A 294 22.84 -16.48 -4.92
C PRO A 294 22.91 -17.40 -6.13
N ASP A 295 21.79 -17.53 -6.85
CA ASP A 295 21.66 -18.25 -8.10
C ASP A 295 21.34 -17.28 -9.26
N GLY A 296 21.10 -17.81 -10.47
CA GLY A 296 20.74 -17.00 -11.63
C GLY A 296 19.44 -16.20 -11.49
N CYS A 297 18.70 -16.41 -10.39
CA CYS A 297 17.42 -15.82 -10.05
C CYS A 297 17.49 -14.99 -8.77
N ALA A 298 18.69 -14.63 -8.28
CA ALA A 298 18.86 -13.88 -7.05
C ALA A 298 18.15 -12.50 -7.08
N VAL A 299 17.94 -11.92 -8.26
CA VAL A 299 17.25 -10.62 -8.42
C VAL A 299 15.81 -10.63 -7.92
N LEU A 300 15.17 -11.81 -7.80
CA LEU A 300 13.82 -11.90 -7.26
C LEU A 300 13.73 -11.30 -5.85
N THR A 301 14.83 -11.38 -5.10
CA THR A 301 14.89 -10.89 -3.72
C THR A 301 15.06 -9.37 -3.61
N ALA A 302 15.16 -8.65 -4.72
CA ALA A 302 15.42 -7.22 -4.71
C ALA A 302 14.47 -6.47 -3.77
N GLY A 303 15.03 -5.62 -2.92
CA GLY A 303 14.25 -4.79 -1.99
C GLY A 303 13.78 -5.50 -0.73
N GLU A 304 13.83 -6.83 -0.62
CA GLU A 304 13.23 -7.57 0.49
C GLU A 304 13.77 -7.13 1.86
N THR A 305 15.07 -6.86 1.99
CA THR A 305 15.68 -6.38 3.25
C THR A 305 16.06 -4.91 3.28
N THR A 306 15.91 -4.19 2.17
CA THR A 306 16.47 -2.85 1.97
C THR A 306 15.42 -1.76 1.76
N SER A 307 14.15 -2.12 1.61
CA SER A 307 13.06 -1.19 1.32
C SER A 307 11.91 -1.27 2.33
N GLY A 308 11.05 -0.25 2.30
CA GLY A 308 9.95 -0.09 3.24
C GLY A 308 10.41 0.35 4.63
N ILE A 309 9.50 0.29 5.61
CA ILE A 309 9.87 0.45 7.02
C ILE A 309 10.63 -0.79 7.48
N LEU A 310 11.88 -0.60 7.93
CA LEU A 310 12.75 -1.67 8.38
C LEU A 310 12.51 -1.95 9.87
N LEU A 311 11.58 -2.87 10.16
CA LEU A 311 11.17 -3.23 11.52
C LEU A 311 11.97 -4.44 12.04
N LYS A 312 13.17 -4.15 12.54
CA LYS A 312 14.14 -5.07 13.14
C LYS A 312 14.04 -5.10 14.67
N GLY A 313 14.55 -6.17 15.27
CA GLY A 313 14.57 -6.39 16.71
C GLY A 313 13.30 -7.06 17.23
N HIS A 314 12.95 -6.80 18.50
CA HIS A 314 11.96 -7.60 19.22
C HIS A 314 10.82 -6.79 19.83
N GLY A 315 9.58 -7.23 19.61
CA GLY A 315 8.42 -6.66 20.30
C GLY A 315 8.10 -5.22 19.87
N ASN A 316 8.52 -4.80 18.68
CA ASN A 316 8.17 -3.50 18.13
C ASN A 316 6.79 -3.54 17.47
N VAL A 317 6.08 -2.43 17.51
CA VAL A 317 4.69 -2.34 17.04
C VAL A 317 4.54 -1.19 16.05
N ILE A 318 3.94 -1.47 14.90
CA ILE A 318 3.34 -0.46 14.01
C ILE A 318 1.84 -0.62 14.12
N ARG A 319 1.12 0.49 14.38
CA ARG A 319 -0.34 0.46 14.43
C ARG A 319 -1.05 1.73 14.01
N ASN A 320 -2.32 1.61 13.67
CA ASN A 320 -3.22 2.74 13.35
C ASN A 320 -2.64 3.67 12.27
N SER A 321 -1.84 3.13 11.35
CA SER A 321 -0.97 3.91 10.47
C SER A 321 -1.36 3.77 9.00
N LEU A 322 -0.90 4.71 8.18
CA LEU A 322 -0.97 4.64 6.73
C LEU A 322 0.46 4.58 6.16
N ILE A 323 0.69 3.64 5.26
CA ILE A 323 1.90 3.52 4.46
C ILE A 323 1.46 3.50 3.00
N ASP A 324 1.97 4.40 2.18
CA ASP A 324 1.47 4.58 0.81
C ASP A 324 2.61 4.96 -0.13
N GLY A 325 2.89 4.15 -1.14
CA GLY A 325 3.97 4.41 -2.09
C GLY A 325 5.33 3.85 -1.65
N SER A 326 5.74 2.76 -2.27
CA SER A 326 7.08 2.18 -2.13
C SER A 326 7.46 1.37 -3.37
N THR A 327 8.66 1.57 -3.91
CA THR A 327 9.17 0.71 -4.99
C THR A 327 9.44 -0.73 -4.55
N GLY A 328 9.55 -0.96 -3.24
CA GLY A 328 9.69 -2.28 -2.63
C GLY A 328 8.67 -2.45 -1.51
N ASN A 329 9.09 -2.89 -0.32
CA ASN A 329 8.14 -3.25 0.74
C ASN A 329 7.36 -2.04 1.28
N GLY A 330 6.18 -2.30 1.85
CA GLY A 330 5.58 -1.39 2.85
C GLY A 330 6.31 -1.50 4.19
N VAL A 331 6.40 -2.73 4.72
CA VAL A 331 7.13 -3.05 5.96
C VAL A 331 7.93 -4.33 5.79
N ALA A 332 9.21 -4.32 6.16
CA ALA A 332 10.03 -5.52 6.29
C ALA A 332 10.18 -5.89 7.78
N MET A 333 9.67 -7.07 8.17
CA MET A 333 9.62 -7.54 9.56
C MET A 333 10.71 -8.59 9.83
N PHE A 334 11.73 -8.19 10.60
CA PHE A 334 12.88 -9.05 10.91
C PHE A 334 12.80 -9.62 12.33
N ASP A 335 13.78 -10.45 12.67
CA ASP A 335 14.04 -10.96 14.02
C ASP A 335 12.78 -11.65 14.60
N SER A 336 12.18 -11.17 15.69
CA SER A 336 11.00 -11.84 16.23
C SER A 336 10.04 -11.02 17.09
N GLY A 337 8.77 -11.41 17.09
CA GLY A 337 7.77 -10.86 18.01
C GLY A 337 7.31 -9.44 17.66
N ASN A 338 7.58 -8.94 16.46
CA ASN A 338 7.09 -7.65 16.02
C ASN A 338 5.63 -7.76 15.58
N THR A 339 4.91 -6.64 15.67
CA THR A 339 3.48 -6.56 15.30
C THR A 339 3.23 -5.43 14.31
N VAL A 340 2.54 -5.74 13.22
CA VAL A 340 1.92 -4.74 12.34
C VAL A 340 0.42 -4.95 12.42
N THR A 341 -0.31 -3.94 12.90
CA THR A 341 -1.75 -4.07 13.11
C THR A 341 -2.53 -2.81 12.84
N ASN A 342 -3.78 -2.91 12.41
CA ASN A 342 -4.61 -1.73 12.15
C ASN A 342 -3.93 -0.72 11.22
N THR A 343 -3.20 -1.21 10.23
CA THR A 343 -2.40 -0.39 9.30
C THR A 343 -2.94 -0.56 7.89
N THR A 344 -3.07 0.55 7.16
CA THR A 344 -3.39 0.56 5.73
C THR A 344 -2.09 0.70 4.94
N ILE A 345 -1.84 -0.21 4.00
CA ILE A 345 -0.63 -0.25 3.16
C ILE A 345 -1.07 -0.24 1.69
N LEU A 346 -0.64 0.75 0.92
CA LEU A 346 -1.10 0.99 -0.45
C LEU A 346 0.08 1.21 -1.41
N HIS A 347 -0.07 0.82 -2.68
CA HIS A 347 0.84 1.13 -3.79
C HIS A 347 2.30 0.77 -3.49
N VAL A 348 2.55 -0.51 -3.28
CA VAL A 348 3.86 -1.06 -2.86
C VAL A 348 4.39 -2.09 -3.85
N ASP A 349 5.67 -2.41 -3.75
CA ASP A 349 6.41 -3.26 -4.69
C ASP A 349 6.19 -2.81 -6.14
N THR A 350 6.23 -1.50 -6.41
CA THR A 350 5.98 -0.96 -7.76
C THR A 350 7.08 -1.31 -8.77
N LEU A 351 8.02 -2.18 -8.42
CA LEU A 351 8.97 -2.82 -9.33
C LEU A 351 8.66 -4.29 -9.62
N GLY A 352 7.73 -4.94 -8.88
CA GLY A 352 7.31 -6.33 -9.11
C GLY A 352 8.39 -7.36 -8.80
N SER A 353 8.91 -7.33 -7.58
CA SER A 353 9.93 -8.24 -7.02
C SER A 353 9.31 -9.20 -5.99
N TYR A 354 10.09 -9.84 -5.11
CA TYR A 354 9.55 -10.55 -3.94
C TYR A 354 9.35 -9.64 -2.73
N ALA A 355 9.59 -8.32 -2.89
CA ALA A 355 9.06 -7.36 -1.94
C ALA A 355 7.52 -7.42 -1.89
N ALA A 356 6.93 -6.93 -0.80
CA ALA A 356 5.50 -7.05 -0.53
C ALA A 356 4.98 -5.91 0.33
N GLY A 357 3.66 -5.77 0.46
CA GLY A 357 3.09 -4.88 1.48
C GLY A 357 3.67 -5.15 2.87
N ILE A 358 3.76 -6.41 3.27
CA ILE A 358 4.54 -6.87 4.42
C ILE A 358 5.43 -8.05 4.03
N ASN A 359 6.74 -7.89 4.17
CA ASN A 359 7.70 -8.97 3.99
C ASN A 359 8.14 -9.55 5.34
N VAL A 360 8.06 -10.87 5.49
CA VAL A 360 8.24 -11.59 6.75
C VAL A 360 9.57 -12.34 6.73
N LEU A 361 10.57 -11.75 7.37
CA LEU A 361 11.97 -12.21 7.30
C LEU A 361 12.44 -12.90 8.59
N GLY A 362 11.61 -12.86 9.63
CA GLY A 362 11.91 -13.36 10.98
C GLY A 362 10.99 -14.50 11.42
N SER A 363 10.71 -14.59 12.71
CA SER A 363 9.81 -15.61 13.30
C SER A 363 8.88 -15.02 14.34
N ASN A 364 7.77 -15.69 14.66
CA ASN A 364 6.81 -15.23 15.68
C ASN A 364 6.26 -13.81 15.45
N GLN A 365 6.05 -13.42 14.18
CA GLN A 365 5.48 -12.12 13.84
C GLN A 365 3.96 -12.13 13.97
N ARG A 366 3.37 -10.98 14.30
CA ARG A 366 1.91 -10.78 14.31
C ARG A 366 1.51 -9.76 13.25
N ILE A 367 0.70 -10.18 12.28
CA ILE A 367 0.23 -9.35 11.17
C ILE A 367 -1.29 -9.41 11.22
N THR A 368 -1.94 -8.38 11.77
CA THR A 368 -3.37 -8.50 12.04
C THR A 368 -4.19 -7.22 11.89
N HIS A 369 -5.42 -7.32 11.38
CA HIS A 369 -6.29 -6.17 11.16
C HIS A 369 -5.65 -5.13 10.22
N ASN A 370 -4.90 -5.55 9.20
CA ASN A 370 -4.35 -4.63 8.20
C ASN A 370 -5.20 -4.65 6.94
N THR A 371 -5.24 -3.52 6.23
CA THR A 371 -5.73 -3.47 4.84
C THR A 371 -4.51 -3.27 3.95
N ILE A 372 -4.27 -4.19 3.03
CA ILE A 372 -3.15 -4.10 2.07
C ILE A 372 -3.75 -4.19 0.67
N GLU A 373 -3.40 -3.22 -0.18
CA GLU A 373 -3.96 -3.07 -1.52
C GLU A 373 -2.91 -2.53 -2.50
N SER A 374 -3.05 -2.90 -3.77
CA SER A 374 -2.24 -2.39 -4.89
C SER A 374 -0.76 -2.75 -4.78
N SER A 375 -0.48 -4.02 -4.54
CA SER A 375 0.86 -4.58 -4.51
C SER A 375 1.30 -5.03 -5.91
N GLY A 376 2.52 -4.68 -6.32
CA GLY A 376 3.09 -5.12 -7.61
C GLY A 376 3.19 -6.65 -7.73
N ARG A 377 3.44 -7.33 -6.61
CA ARG A 377 3.33 -8.79 -6.48
C ARG A 377 2.42 -9.16 -5.30
N SER A 378 2.95 -9.64 -4.19
CA SER A 378 2.15 -10.19 -3.08
C SER A 378 1.91 -9.15 -1.99
N ASP A 379 0.76 -9.23 -1.30
CA ASP A 379 0.50 -8.36 -0.14
C ASP A 379 1.35 -8.77 1.07
N ILE A 380 1.54 -10.08 1.26
CA ILE A 380 2.41 -10.66 2.28
C ILE A 380 3.32 -11.71 1.64
N ASN A 381 4.62 -11.62 1.89
CA ASN A 381 5.62 -12.55 1.37
C ASN A 381 6.44 -13.21 2.50
N ILE A 382 6.69 -14.51 2.35
CA ILE A 382 7.64 -15.29 3.16
C ILE A 382 8.48 -16.14 2.21
N ASP A 383 9.76 -15.81 2.05
CA ASP A 383 10.64 -16.50 1.11
C ASP A 383 11.82 -17.22 1.82
N ASN A 384 12.38 -18.28 1.23
CA ASN A 384 13.48 -19.01 1.83
C ASN A 384 14.86 -18.41 1.53
N LYS A 385 14.97 -17.56 0.51
CA LYS A 385 16.24 -16.95 0.12
C LYS A 385 16.63 -15.86 1.09
N VAL A 386 15.68 -15.19 1.73
CA VAL A 386 15.94 -14.16 2.74
C VAL A 386 15.48 -14.59 4.14
N ALA A 387 14.26 -15.10 4.31
CA ALA A 387 13.78 -15.51 5.64
C ALA A 387 14.33 -16.88 6.11
N GLY A 388 14.83 -17.69 5.17
CA GLY A 388 15.27 -19.06 5.44
C GLY A 388 14.11 -20.04 5.57
N THR A 389 14.41 -21.32 5.82
CA THR A 389 13.39 -22.40 5.83
C THR A 389 12.70 -22.59 7.18
N THR A 390 13.04 -21.81 8.20
CA THR A 390 12.52 -21.92 9.57
C THR A 390 11.75 -20.68 10.04
N ALA A 391 11.30 -19.83 9.12
CA ALA A 391 10.46 -18.66 9.40
C ALA A 391 9.03 -19.07 9.79
N GLY A 392 8.86 -19.48 11.05
CA GLY A 392 7.60 -20.03 11.58
C GLY A 392 7.06 -19.28 12.80
N GLY A 393 5.88 -19.70 13.27
CA GLY A 393 5.21 -19.15 14.46
C GLY A 393 4.43 -17.87 14.22
N HIS A 394 4.17 -17.51 12.96
CA HIS A 394 3.47 -16.27 12.62
C HIS A 394 1.96 -16.37 12.89
N ASP A 395 1.35 -15.26 13.30
CA ASP A 395 -0.11 -15.09 13.30
C ASP A 395 -0.48 -14.05 12.24
N ILE A 396 -1.04 -14.53 11.13
CA ILE A 396 -1.51 -13.71 10.01
C ILE A 396 -3.04 -13.76 10.03
N SER A 397 -3.67 -12.73 10.62
CA SER A 397 -5.11 -12.81 10.89
C SER A 397 -5.91 -11.53 10.80
N TYR A 398 -7.18 -11.63 10.39
CA TYR A 398 -8.08 -10.47 10.28
C TYR A 398 -7.58 -9.40 9.30
N ASN A 399 -6.74 -9.76 8.31
CA ASN A 399 -6.30 -8.83 7.28
C ASN A 399 -7.24 -8.86 6.07
N ASP A 400 -7.38 -7.70 5.44
CA ASP A 400 -8.10 -7.46 4.20
C ASP A 400 -7.07 -7.24 3.10
N LEU A 401 -6.93 -8.19 2.19
CA LEU A 401 -5.84 -8.27 1.21
C LEU A 401 -6.44 -8.31 -0.19
N SER A 402 -6.13 -7.31 -1.01
CA SER A 402 -6.74 -7.14 -2.33
C SER A 402 -5.83 -6.48 -3.36
N ASP A 403 -6.19 -6.53 -4.64
CA ASP A 403 -5.45 -5.87 -5.73
C ASP A 403 -3.93 -6.17 -5.70
N TYR A 404 -3.62 -7.47 -5.75
CA TYR A 404 -2.26 -7.99 -5.80
C TYR A 404 -1.96 -8.65 -7.16
N ASP A 405 -0.69 -8.91 -7.42
CA ASP A 405 -0.11 -9.39 -8.68
C ASP A 405 -0.21 -8.37 -9.84
N ASN A 406 -0.10 -7.07 -9.53
CA ASN A 406 -0.32 -5.99 -10.49
C ASN A 406 0.75 -5.90 -11.61
N LEU A 407 1.98 -6.36 -11.35
CA LEU A 407 3.12 -6.22 -12.26
C LEU A 407 3.70 -7.57 -12.71
N VAL A 408 3.58 -8.60 -11.89
CA VAL A 408 4.03 -9.97 -12.20
C VAL A 408 2.93 -10.95 -11.79
N VAL A 409 3.04 -12.20 -12.22
CA VAL A 409 2.11 -13.26 -11.80
C VAL A 409 2.86 -14.35 -11.01
N ASP A 410 2.23 -15.49 -10.71
CA ASP A 410 2.82 -16.51 -9.81
C ASP A 410 3.04 -16.00 -8.38
N GLY A 411 2.06 -15.25 -7.89
CA GLY A 411 1.97 -14.75 -6.52
C GLY A 411 0.63 -15.11 -5.89
N GLY A 412 0.38 -14.55 -4.72
CA GLY A 412 -0.89 -14.64 -4.01
C GLY A 412 -0.97 -13.53 -2.97
N ALA A 413 -2.15 -13.32 -2.36
CA ALA A 413 -2.28 -12.34 -1.28
C ALA A 413 -1.27 -12.64 -0.15
N VAL A 414 -1.11 -13.93 0.18
CA VAL A 414 -0.03 -14.44 1.03
C VAL A 414 0.78 -15.46 0.24
N TYR A 415 1.99 -15.10 -0.16
CA TYR A 415 2.91 -15.98 -0.86
C TYR A 415 3.96 -16.57 0.10
N VAL A 416 4.18 -17.88 0.02
CA VAL A 416 5.22 -18.57 0.78
C VAL A 416 6.02 -19.50 -0.14
N CYS A 417 7.33 -19.29 -0.22
CA CYS A 417 8.26 -20.17 -0.93
C CYS A 417 9.61 -20.19 -0.23
N CYS A 418 10.55 -21.08 -0.50
CA CYS A 418 10.33 -22.42 -0.99
C CYS A 418 10.78 -23.38 0.10
N SER A 419 10.10 -24.52 0.25
CA SER A 419 10.42 -25.48 1.33
C SER A 419 10.46 -24.84 2.72
N VAL A 420 9.63 -23.82 2.95
CA VAL A 420 9.51 -23.16 4.25
C VAL A 420 8.64 -24.03 5.15
N ASN A 421 9.14 -24.25 6.37
CA ASN A 421 8.40 -24.93 7.41
C ASN A 421 7.48 -23.94 8.15
N LEU A 422 6.18 -24.03 7.92
CA LEU A 422 5.19 -23.18 8.57
C LEU A 422 4.66 -23.78 9.88
N ALA A 423 5.39 -24.71 10.51
CA ALA A 423 5.02 -25.24 11.81
C ALA A 423 4.71 -24.10 12.79
N THR A 424 3.56 -24.20 13.45
CA THR A 424 3.01 -23.21 14.39
C THR A 424 2.60 -21.85 13.80
N THR A 425 2.84 -21.61 12.51
CA THR A 425 2.24 -20.46 11.81
C THR A 425 0.76 -20.71 11.56
N MET A 426 -0.07 -19.70 11.79
CA MET A 426 -1.49 -19.72 11.52
C MET A 426 -1.86 -18.57 10.57
N ILE A 427 -2.58 -18.91 9.50
CA ILE A 427 -3.13 -17.94 8.54
C ILE A 427 -4.65 -18.04 8.61
N HIS A 428 -5.31 -17.07 9.25
CA HIS A 428 -6.73 -17.22 9.54
C HIS A 428 -7.58 -15.96 9.59
N HIS A 429 -8.89 -16.10 9.34
CA HIS A 429 -9.83 -14.98 9.41
C HIS A 429 -9.44 -13.81 8.50
N ASN A 430 -8.74 -14.07 7.39
CA ASN A 430 -8.40 -13.06 6.40
C ASN A 430 -9.42 -13.04 5.26
N GLN A 431 -9.46 -11.92 4.57
CA GLN A 431 -10.19 -11.71 3.34
C GLN A 431 -9.18 -11.56 2.20
N PHE A 432 -9.39 -12.32 1.13
CA PHE A 432 -8.57 -12.28 -0.09
C PHE A 432 -9.49 -12.00 -1.27
N HIS A 433 -9.28 -10.92 -2.01
CA HIS A 433 -10.18 -10.61 -3.11
C HIS A 433 -9.60 -9.69 -4.17
N ASP A 434 -10.28 -9.63 -5.30
CA ASP A 434 -9.97 -8.70 -6.38
C ASP A 434 -8.50 -8.71 -6.81
N PRO A 435 -7.82 -9.87 -6.96
CA PRO A 435 -6.49 -9.86 -7.54
C PRO A 435 -6.54 -9.27 -8.94
N SER A 436 -5.49 -8.55 -9.31
CA SER A 436 -5.37 -7.89 -10.60
C SER A 436 -4.17 -8.45 -11.36
N PRO A 437 -4.11 -9.78 -11.58
CA PRO A 437 -2.94 -10.40 -12.14
C PRO A 437 -2.68 -9.84 -13.53
N PHE A 438 -1.44 -9.39 -13.71
CA PHE A 438 -0.91 -8.78 -14.92
C PHE A 438 -1.24 -9.55 -16.21
N ALA A 439 -1.33 -10.87 -16.12
CA ALA A 439 -2.00 -11.72 -17.11
C ALA A 439 -3.27 -12.31 -16.50
N HIS A 440 -4.45 -11.93 -17.00
CA HIS A 440 -5.77 -12.30 -16.45
C HIS A 440 -6.04 -13.82 -16.29
N THR A 441 -5.22 -14.69 -16.88
CA THR A 441 -5.34 -16.16 -16.77
C THR A 441 -4.39 -16.78 -15.76
N ALA A 442 -3.54 -16.00 -15.10
CA ALA A 442 -2.50 -16.52 -14.22
C ALA A 442 -3.03 -16.93 -12.84
N PRO A 443 -2.29 -17.81 -12.11
CA PRO A 443 -2.58 -18.11 -10.71
C PRO A 443 -2.49 -16.84 -9.85
N ALA A 444 -3.52 -16.64 -9.02
CA ALA A 444 -3.65 -15.59 -8.03
C ALA A 444 -4.48 -16.09 -6.82
N PRO A 445 -4.05 -17.18 -6.14
CA PRO A 445 -4.70 -17.68 -4.93
C PRO A 445 -4.64 -16.69 -3.77
N GLY A 446 -5.47 -16.90 -2.76
CA GLY A 446 -5.39 -16.15 -1.50
C GLY A 446 -4.09 -16.48 -0.77
N VAL A 447 -3.89 -17.75 -0.41
CA VAL A 447 -2.64 -18.26 0.15
C VAL A 447 -1.97 -19.18 -0.87
N TYR A 448 -0.75 -18.84 -1.28
CA TYR A 448 0.06 -19.66 -2.16
C TYR A 448 1.18 -20.35 -1.37
N LEU A 449 0.99 -21.64 -1.09
CA LEU A 449 1.98 -22.49 -0.46
C LEU A 449 2.83 -23.14 -1.56
N ASP A 450 3.85 -22.43 -1.99
CA ASP A 450 4.61 -22.77 -3.18
C ASP A 450 5.84 -23.64 -2.88
N ASN A 451 6.26 -24.36 -3.92
CA ASN A 451 7.47 -25.18 -4.03
C ASN A 451 7.84 -25.93 -2.74
N SER A 452 6.97 -26.86 -2.34
CA SER A 452 7.12 -27.77 -1.19
C SER A 452 7.11 -27.11 0.19
N THR A 453 6.49 -25.93 0.33
CA THR A 453 6.09 -25.40 1.64
C THR A 453 5.22 -26.42 2.39
N PHE A 454 5.41 -26.55 3.71
CA PHE A 454 4.84 -27.65 4.50
C PHE A 454 4.49 -27.24 5.93
N ASN A 455 3.71 -28.07 6.64
CA ASN A 455 3.17 -27.83 7.99
C ASN A 455 2.28 -26.58 8.11
N ALA A 456 1.69 -26.12 7.00
CA ALA A 456 0.85 -24.91 7.00
C ALA A 456 -0.48 -25.15 7.73
N THR A 457 -0.91 -24.19 8.55
CA THR A 457 -2.26 -24.18 9.15
C THR A 457 -3.04 -22.97 8.63
N VAL A 458 -4.03 -23.21 7.78
CA VAL A 458 -4.79 -22.17 7.07
C VAL A 458 -6.28 -22.38 7.28
N TYR A 459 -6.95 -21.47 7.97
CA TYR A 459 -8.35 -21.67 8.35
C TYR A 459 -9.22 -20.43 8.47
N ASN A 460 -10.53 -20.59 8.33
CA ASN A 460 -11.50 -19.49 8.43
C ASN A 460 -11.19 -18.28 7.52
N ASN A 461 -10.51 -18.46 6.40
CA ASN A 461 -10.31 -17.38 5.44
C ASN A 461 -11.44 -17.36 4.40
N VAL A 462 -11.66 -16.20 3.80
CA VAL A 462 -12.68 -16.00 2.77
C VAL A 462 -12.03 -15.42 1.53
N ALA A 463 -12.26 -16.07 0.39
CA ALA A 463 -11.74 -15.64 -0.91
C ALA A 463 -12.87 -15.36 -1.89
N TRP A 464 -12.80 -14.29 -2.68
CA TRP A 464 -13.80 -14.00 -3.72
C TRP A 464 -13.27 -13.12 -4.84
N ASN A 465 -14.10 -12.99 -5.88
CA ASN A 465 -13.86 -12.25 -7.11
C ASN A 465 -12.50 -12.53 -7.76
N ARG A 466 -12.38 -13.70 -8.38
CA ARG A 466 -11.21 -14.14 -9.16
C ARG A 466 -9.97 -14.45 -8.35
N THR A 467 -10.13 -14.85 -7.09
CA THR A 467 -9.05 -15.55 -6.38
C THR A 467 -8.87 -16.92 -7.03
N THR A 468 -8.12 -16.99 -8.13
CA THR A 468 -7.95 -18.21 -8.90
C THR A 468 -7.29 -19.27 -8.01
N TYR A 469 -7.67 -20.54 -8.15
CA TYR A 469 -7.31 -21.62 -7.22
C TYR A 469 -7.92 -21.53 -5.79
N GLY A 470 -8.65 -20.46 -5.47
CA GLY A 470 -9.41 -20.31 -4.22
C GLY A 470 -8.59 -19.74 -3.07
N ALA A 471 -9.10 -19.91 -1.85
CA ALA A 471 -8.45 -19.39 -0.65
C ALA A 471 -7.03 -19.96 -0.43
N VAL A 472 -6.76 -21.19 -0.89
CA VAL A 472 -5.44 -21.82 -0.74
C VAL A 472 -5.04 -22.59 -2.01
N LEU A 473 -3.80 -22.42 -2.44
CA LEU A 473 -3.12 -23.28 -3.41
C LEU A 473 -1.94 -23.97 -2.73
N ILE A 474 -1.93 -25.31 -2.74
CA ILE A 474 -0.80 -26.12 -2.29
C ILE A 474 -0.04 -26.62 -3.52
N ASN A 475 1.19 -26.14 -3.71
CA ASN A 475 2.03 -26.47 -4.86
C ASN A 475 3.36 -27.12 -4.43
N PRO A 476 3.47 -28.46 -4.47
CA PRO A 476 4.75 -29.14 -4.30
C PRO A 476 5.67 -29.02 -5.52
N ASN A 477 5.17 -28.49 -6.65
CA ASN A 477 5.90 -28.33 -7.91
C ASN A 477 6.65 -29.60 -8.37
N GLY A 478 5.94 -30.73 -8.37
CA GLY A 478 6.50 -32.04 -8.74
C GLY A 478 7.31 -32.75 -7.65
N GLN A 479 7.56 -32.08 -6.52
CA GLN A 479 8.23 -32.64 -5.34
C GLN A 479 7.20 -33.09 -4.28
N SER A 480 7.48 -32.90 -2.99
CA SER A 480 6.71 -33.44 -1.87
C SER A 480 6.39 -32.38 -0.83
N THR A 481 5.14 -32.35 -0.37
CA THR A 481 4.71 -31.55 0.79
C THR A 481 4.06 -32.44 1.85
N SER A 482 4.04 -31.97 3.10
CA SER A 482 3.42 -32.69 4.21
C SER A 482 2.83 -31.80 5.29
N GLY A 483 1.97 -32.36 6.15
CA GLY A 483 1.54 -31.71 7.39
C GLY A 483 0.60 -30.51 7.21
N ASN A 484 0.03 -30.29 6.02
CA ASN A 484 -0.82 -29.14 5.77
C ASN A 484 -2.23 -29.34 6.34
N ARG A 485 -2.80 -28.29 6.93
CA ARG A 485 -4.06 -28.27 7.68
C ARG A 485 -4.95 -27.15 7.14
N ILE A 486 -5.86 -27.48 6.24
CA ILE A 486 -6.71 -26.53 5.51
C ILE A 486 -8.17 -26.68 5.95
N TYR A 487 -8.61 -25.79 6.82
CA TYR A 487 -9.88 -25.97 7.53
C TYR A 487 -10.84 -24.80 7.36
N ASN A 488 -12.13 -25.07 7.17
CA ASN A 488 -13.16 -24.04 7.30
C ASN A 488 -12.94 -22.79 6.42
N ASN A 489 -12.23 -22.88 5.30
CA ASN A 489 -12.10 -21.75 4.37
C ASN A 489 -13.36 -21.67 3.50
N THR A 490 -13.67 -20.47 3.00
CA THR A 490 -14.84 -20.22 2.17
C THR A 490 -14.43 -19.55 0.86
N SER A 491 -14.82 -20.16 -0.26
CA SER A 491 -14.91 -19.46 -1.52
C SER A 491 -16.26 -18.77 -1.60
N GLY A 492 -16.25 -17.44 -1.71
CA GLY A 492 -17.45 -16.59 -1.69
C GLY A 492 -18.15 -16.57 -3.04
N THR A 493 -17.41 -16.25 -4.11
CA THR A 493 -17.93 -16.20 -5.48
C THR A 493 -17.20 -17.09 -6.47
N ASP A 494 -16.00 -17.57 -6.11
CA ASP A 494 -15.21 -18.43 -6.99
C ASP A 494 -15.63 -19.90 -6.86
N THR A 495 -15.07 -20.77 -7.70
CA THR A 495 -15.43 -22.20 -7.67
C THR A 495 -14.59 -22.98 -6.67
N ASN A 496 -13.29 -22.71 -6.63
CA ASN A 496 -12.33 -23.44 -5.81
C ASN A 496 -12.16 -22.77 -4.44
N VAL A 497 -11.85 -23.56 -3.43
CA VAL A 497 -11.46 -23.08 -2.09
C VAL A 497 -10.08 -23.55 -1.67
N ALA A 498 -9.69 -24.76 -2.04
CA ALA A 498 -8.38 -25.32 -1.72
C ALA A 498 -7.91 -26.16 -2.91
N SER A 499 -6.98 -25.64 -3.69
CA SER A 499 -6.45 -26.34 -4.87
C SER A 499 -5.11 -27.00 -4.58
N THR A 500 -4.79 -28.01 -5.38
CA THR A 500 -3.53 -28.76 -5.31
C THR A 500 -2.88 -28.79 -6.68
N PHE A 501 -1.57 -28.59 -6.74
CA PHE A 501 -0.79 -28.74 -7.97
C PHE A 501 0.06 -30.01 -7.93
N GLY A 502 0.67 -30.37 -9.07
CA GLY A 502 1.39 -31.64 -9.24
C GLY A 502 2.47 -31.88 -8.18
N GLY A 503 2.63 -33.14 -7.77
CA GLY A 503 3.58 -33.57 -6.74
C GLY A 503 2.99 -34.66 -5.84
N THR A 504 3.66 -34.94 -4.72
CA THR A 504 3.20 -35.89 -3.71
C THR A 504 2.79 -35.18 -2.42
N PHE A 505 1.74 -35.70 -1.82
CA PHE A 505 1.17 -35.19 -0.57
C PHE A 505 1.25 -36.30 0.47
N SER A 506 1.50 -35.91 1.72
CA SER A 506 1.39 -36.80 2.87
C SER A 506 0.86 -36.02 4.06
N ASP A 507 0.10 -36.67 4.93
CA ASP A 507 -0.44 -36.03 6.13
C ASP A 507 -1.06 -34.64 5.85
N THR A 508 -1.83 -34.52 4.76
CA THR A 508 -2.49 -33.27 4.38
C THR A 508 -3.98 -33.42 4.64
N GLU A 509 -4.58 -32.45 5.33
CA GLU A 509 -6.01 -32.44 5.63
C GLU A 509 -6.68 -31.23 4.98
N ILE A 510 -7.79 -31.48 4.28
CA ILE A 510 -8.67 -30.46 3.70
C ILE A 510 -10.08 -30.76 4.21
N VAL A 511 -10.50 -30.04 5.24
CA VAL A 511 -11.72 -30.36 6.01
C VAL A 511 -12.61 -29.14 6.24
N ASN A 512 -13.93 -29.34 6.23
CA ASN A 512 -14.93 -28.33 6.54
C ASN A 512 -14.99 -27.10 5.61
N ASN A 513 -14.40 -27.12 4.42
CA ASN A 513 -14.35 -25.95 3.53
C ASN A 513 -15.64 -25.80 2.69
N ILE A 514 -15.91 -24.60 2.19
CA ILE A 514 -16.97 -24.33 1.20
C ILE A 514 -16.31 -23.96 -0.13
N GLY A 515 -16.44 -24.85 -1.12
CA GLY A 515 -15.90 -24.73 -2.47
C GLY A 515 -15.25 -26.04 -2.94
N VAL A 516 -14.82 -26.07 -4.20
CA VAL A 516 -14.11 -27.22 -4.79
C VAL A 516 -12.73 -27.36 -4.16
N THR A 517 -12.39 -28.60 -3.82
CA THR A 517 -11.14 -28.96 -3.13
C THR A 517 -10.32 -29.96 -3.95
N GLY A 518 -9.00 -29.84 -3.88
CA GLY A 518 -8.07 -30.84 -4.41
C GLY A 518 -8.21 -32.19 -3.70
N THR A 519 -7.95 -33.27 -4.45
CA THR A 519 -8.03 -34.66 -3.96
C THR A 519 -6.84 -35.44 -4.49
N GLY A 520 -6.35 -36.40 -3.70
CA GLY A 520 -5.27 -37.29 -4.13
C GLY A 520 -4.76 -38.17 -2.99
N PRO A 521 -3.85 -39.12 -3.28
CA PRO A 521 -3.19 -39.91 -2.25
C PRO A 521 -2.49 -39.02 -1.22
N GLY A 522 -2.60 -39.39 0.06
CA GLY A 522 -2.00 -38.63 1.17
C GLY A 522 -2.77 -37.36 1.58
N ILE A 523 -3.91 -37.08 0.94
CA ILE A 523 -4.85 -36.02 1.32
C ILE A 523 -6.09 -36.64 1.96
N THR A 524 -6.34 -36.32 3.23
CA THR A 524 -7.61 -36.56 3.90
C THR A 524 -8.57 -35.43 3.55
N ASN A 525 -9.59 -35.73 2.75
CA ASN A 525 -10.59 -34.77 2.31
C ASN A 525 -11.96 -35.17 2.87
N SER A 526 -12.57 -34.35 3.73
CA SER A 526 -13.84 -34.66 4.39
C SER A 526 -14.67 -33.42 4.72
N ASN A 527 -15.99 -33.58 4.80
CA ASN A 527 -16.94 -32.53 5.22
C ASN A 527 -16.81 -31.21 4.44
N ASN A 528 -16.33 -31.23 3.19
CA ASN A 528 -16.32 -30.04 2.34
C ASN A 528 -17.64 -29.92 1.57
N LEU A 529 -18.14 -28.70 1.39
CA LEU A 529 -19.37 -28.42 0.64
C LEU A 529 -19.04 -27.89 -0.76
N THR A 530 -19.58 -28.54 -1.79
CA THR A 530 -19.48 -28.11 -3.19
C THR A 530 -20.76 -28.50 -3.95
N PRO A 531 -21.24 -27.71 -4.93
CA PRO A 531 -20.72 -26.41 -5.38
C PRO A 531 -20.95 -25.29 -4.35
N VAL A 532 -20.24 -24.16 -4.49
CA VAL A 532 -20.35 -23.00 -3.59
C VAL A 532 -21.79 -22.51 -3.44
N SER A 533 -22.59 -22.55 -4.52
CA SER A 533 -24.00 -22.18 -4.51
C SER A 533 -24.87 -22.98 -3.53
N ALA A 534 -24.44 -24.17 -3.13
CA ALA A 534 -25.12 -24.98 -2.11
C ALA A 534 -25.02 -24.38 -0.70
N ALA A 535 -24.07 -23.46 -0.45
CA ALA A 535 -23.86 -22.87 0.88
C ALA A 535 -25.00 -21.96 1.34
N GLN A 536 -25.80 -21.41 0.42
CA GLN A 536 -26.91 -20.50 0.73
C GLN A 536 -26.46 -19.35 1.65
N PHE A 537 -25.55 -18.52 1.16
CA PHE A 537 -25.06 -17.33 1.86
C PHE A 537 -26.17 -16.29 2.06
N THR A 538 -26.06 -15.48 3.13
CA THR A 538 -27.04 -14.46 3.52
C THR A 538 -27.21 -13.39 2.45
N ASN A 539 -26.10 -12.80 1.96
CA ASN A 539 -26.14 -11.78 0.92
C ASN A 539 -24.81 -11.71 0.14
N PRO A 540 -24.53 -12.71 -0.73
CA PRO A 540 -23.27 -12.79 -1.46
C PRO A 540 -23.07 -11.63 -2.44
N ALA A 541 -24.15 -10.99 -2.93
CA ALA A 541 -24.05 -9.82 -3.80
C ALA A 541 -23.49 -8.57 -3.08
N ALA A 542 -23.50 -8.55 -1.75
CA ALA A 542 -22.89 -7.53 -0.91
C ALA A 542 -21.65 -8.06 -0.16
N ASN A 543 -21.01 -9.11 -0.68
CA ASN A 543 -19.86 -9.78 -0.05
C ASN A 543 -20.13 -10.29 1.38
N ASP A 544 -21.39 -10.62 1.68
CA ASP A 544 -21.79 -11.27 2.93
C ASP A 544 -21.97 -12.77 2.74
N PHE A 545 -20.89 -13.50 3.03
CA PHE A 545 -20.80 -14.95 2.93
C PHE A 545 -21.14 -15.68 4.25
N THR A 546 -21.82 -15.01 5.19
CA THR A 546 -22.41 -15.69 6.34
C THR A 546 -23.53 -16.65 5.91
N LEU A 547 -23.85 -17.65 6.75
CA LEU A 547 -24.82 -18.69 6.40
C LEU A 547 -26.25 -18.28 6.74
N THR A 548 -27.20 -18.62 5.85
CA THR A 548 -28.63 -18.59 6.18
C THR A 548 -29.02 -19.72 7.14
N ALA A 549 -30.19 -19.60 7.78
CA ALA A 549 -30.70 -20.61 8.72
C ALA A 549 -30.94 -22.00 8.09
N SER A 550 -31.22 -22.03 6.78
CA SER A 550 -31.46 -23.23 5.98
C SER A 550 -30.21 -23.80 5.32
N SER A 551 -29.06 -23.16 5.51
CA SER A 551 -27.83 -23.54 4.83
C SER A 551 -27.44 -25.00 5.11
N PRO A 552 -27.18 -25.81 4.06
CA PRO A 552 -26.56 -27.13 4.20
C PRO A 552 -25.18 -27.12 4.86
N ALA A 553 -24.49 -25.97 4.91
CA ALA A 553 -23.21 -25.84 5.61
C ALA A 553 -23.37 -25.71 7.13
N ARG A 554 -24.56 -25.36 7.62
CA ARG A 554 -24.82 -25.22 9.05
C ARG A 554 -24.89 -26.60 9.73
N ASN A 555 -24.25 -26.74 10.89
CA ASN A 555 -24.31 -27.97 11.70
C ASN A 555 -23.91 -29.23 10.89
N ALA A 556 -22.89 -29.09 10.04
CA ALA A 556 -22.43 -30.15 9.13
C ALA A 556 -20.91 -30.41 9.24
N GLY A 557 -20.20 -29.60 10.02
CA GLY A 557 -18.76 -29.70 10.22
C GLY A 557 -18.37 -30.70 11.31
N VAL A 558 -17.11 -31.11 11.24
CA VAL A 558 -16.44 -31.85 12.31
C VAL A 558 -15.61 -30.88 13.17
N VAL A 559 -15.46 -31.18 14.46
CA VAL A 559 -14.74 -30.29 15.40
C VAL A 559 -13.24 -30.34 15.12
N HIS A 560 -12.66 -29.20 14.76
CA HIS A 560 -11.23 -28.96 14.60
C HIS A 560 -10.84 -27.65 15.29
N PRO A 561 -10.33 -27.68 16.53
CA PRO A 561 -9.78 -26.50 17.18
C PRO A 561 -8.45 -26.07 16.52
N PRO A 562 -8.14 -24.77 16.43
CA PRO A 562 -8.99 -23.64 16.83
C PRO A 562 -10.02 -23.23 15.76
N ALA A 563 -9.99 -23.82 14.55
CA ALA A 563 -10.82 -23.40 13.42
C ALA A 563 -12.33 -23.41 13.68
N THR A 564 -12.78 -24.30 14.55
CA THR A 564 -14.21 -24.43 14.91
C THR A 564 -14.57 -23.82 16.25
N ASP A 565 -13.64 -23.18 16.96
CA ASP A 565 -13.89 -22.65 18.30
C ASP A 565 -15.05 -21.63 18.31
N GLY A 566 -15.87 -21.67 19.36
CA GLY A 566 -16.97 -20.72 19.56
C GLY A 566 -18.26 -20.98 18.78
N TYR A 567 -18.38 -22.10 18.05
CA TYR A 567 -19.63 -22.52 17.42
C TYR A 567 -20.78 -22.70 18.44
N ARG A 568 -22.02 -22.43 18.02
CA ARG A 568 -23.20 -22.43 18.91
C ARG A 568 -24.18 -23.58 18.67
N ASP A 569 -24.21 -24.11 17.46
CA ASP A 569 -25.02 -25.27 17.12
C ASP A 569 -24.41 -26.57 17.70
N PRO A 570 -25.11 -27.71 17.69
CA PRO A 570 -24.56 -28.99 18.17
C PRO A 570 -23.27 -29.44 17.46
N GLN A 571 -23.10 -29.06 16.20
CA GLN A 571 -21.90 -29.26 15.38
C GLN A 571 -21.49 -27.92 14.74
N PRO A 572 -20.20 -27.72 14.43
CA PRO A 572 -19.76 -26.51 13.75
C PRO A 572 -20.34 -26.41 12.34
N SER A 573 -20.39 -25.18 11.83
CA SER A 573 -20.67 -24.92 10.43
C SER A 573 -19.43 -25.19 9.57
N LEU A 574 -19.66 -25.56 8.32
CA LEU A 574 -18.65 -25.54 7.26
C LEU A 574 -18.34 -24.09 6.90
N GLY A 575 -17.14 -23.87 6.37
CA GLY A 575 -16.66 -22.55 5.97
C GLY A 575 -16.31 -21.66 7.16
N ALA A 576 -16.02 -20.41 6.82
CA ALA A 576 -15.30 -19.48 7.69
C ALA A 576 -16.18 -18.79 8.74
N TYR A 577 -17.49 -18.89 8.59
CA TYR A 577 -18.47 -18.23 9.46
C TYR A 577 -19.34 -19.26 10.17
N GLN A 578 -19.22 -19.31 11.51
CA GLN A 578 -20.08 -20.13 12.34
C GLN A 578 -21.48 -19.52 12.42
N TYR A 579 -22.52 -20.31 12.11
CA TYR A 579 -23.90 -19.82 12.18
C TYR A 579 -24.27 -19.35 13.60
N GLY A 580 -24.90 -18.17 13.70
CA GLY A 580 -25.33 -17.58 14.98
C GLY A 580 -24.20 -16.96 15.81
N VAL A 581 -22.96 -16.97 15.32
CA VAL A 581 -21.82 -16.24 15.90
C VAL A 581 -21.68 -14.89 15.15
N PRO A 582 -21.33 -13.78 15.83
CA PRO A 582 -21.04 -12.52 15.15
C PRO A 582 -20.01 -12.71 14.03
N LYS A 583 -20.30 -12.13 12.86
CA LYS A 583 -19.36 -12.08 11.74
C LYS A 583 -18.09 -11.37 12.20
N TRP A 584 -16.95 -12.05 12.10
CA TRP A 584 -15.67 -11.40 12.26
C TRP A 584 -15.42 -10.45 11.09
N VAL A 585 -14.64 -9.40 11.33
CA VAL A 585 -14.28 -8.40 10.33
C VAL A 585 -12.78 -8.44 10.10
N ALA A 586 -12.38 -8.15 8.87
CA ALA A 586 -10.99 -8.00 8.48
C ALA A 586 -10.70 -6.56 8.07
N GLY A 587 -9.41 -6.27 7.95
CA GLY A 587 -8.92 -4.97 7.50
C GLY A 587 -8.59 -4.04 8.64
N ALA A 588 -7.88 -2.98 8.31
CA ALA A 588 -7.74 -1.86 9.21
C ALA A 588 -9.12 -1.28 9.51
N THR A 589 -9.41 -1.07 10.79
CA THR A 589 -10.33 -0.02 11.17
C THR A 589 -9.71 1.27 10.68
N ARG A 590 -10.14 1.73 9.50
CA ARG A 590 -9.84 3.08 9.05
C ARG A 590 -10.38 3.97 10.15
N ALA A 591 -9.50 4.46 11.02
CA ALA A 591 -9.80 5.62 11.85
C ALA A 591 -10.14 6.67 10.82
N GLY A 592 -11.42 7.00 10.70
CA GLY A 592 -11.90 7.93 9.69
C GLY A 592 -10.96 9.11 9.71
N GLN A 593 -10.44 9.46 8.54
CA GLN A 593 -9.44 10.51 8.39
C GLN A 593 -9.89 11.68 9.26
N ARG A 594 -9.14 11.94 10.34
CA ARG A 594 -9.41 13.12 11.16
C ARG A 594 -9.10 14.31 10.26
N ILE A 595 -10.14 15.05 9.91
CA ILE A 595 -10.05 16.26 9.11
C ILE A 595 -10.25 17.39 10.10
N GLU A 596 -9.19 18.16 10.31
CA GLU A 596 -9.29 19.39 11.09
C GLU A 596 -10.27 20.33 10.38
N ALA A 597 -11.25 20.85 11.10
CA ALA A 597 -12.27 21.69 10.50
C ALA A 597 -11.65 22.98 9.94
N GLU A 598 -10.60 23.48 10.59
CA GLU A 598 -9.87 24.67 10.15
C GLU A 598 -8.96 24.42 8.94
N SER A 599 -8.81 23.16 8.48
CA SER A 599 -8.08 22.83 7.26
C SER A 599 -8.95 22.90 6.00
N TYR A 600 -10.02 23.70 6.03
CA TYR A 600 -10.90 23.90 4.88
C TYR A 600 -10.14 24.46 3.67
N THR A 601 -10.52 24.03 2.47
CA THR A 601 -9.95 24.54 1.21
C THR A 601 -10.78 25.69 0.63
N SER A 602 -12.03 25.81 1.06
CA SER A 602 -12.93 26.89 0.69
C SER A 602 -13.97 27.10 1.79
N ASN A 603 -14.50 28.32 1.94
CA ASN A 603 -15.57 28.58 2.90
C ASN A 603 -16.38 29.83 2.51
N ASN A 604 -17.51 30.02 3.20
CA ASN A 604 -18.25 31.26 3.25
C ASN A 604 -18.69 31.53 4.69
N GLY A 605 -18.28 32.66 5.26
CA GLY A 605 -18.78 33.19 6.53
C GLY A 605 -18.08 32.72 7.82
N VAL A 606 -17.25 31.68 7.74
CA VAL A 606 -16.56 31.13 8.92
C VAL A 606 -15.18 31.74 9.16
N SER A 607 -14.66 31.58 10.38
CA SER A 607 -13.32 32.05 10.75
C SER A 607 -12.64 31.14 11.76
N PRO A 608 -11.30 30.98 11.71
CA PRO A 608 -10.57 30.29 12.77
C PRO A 608 -10.73 30.99 14.12
N HIS A 609 -10.94 30.21 15.18
CA HIS A 609 -11.10 30.66 16.56
C HIS A 609 -10.12 29.88 17.45
N ALA A 610 -9.51 30.56 18.43
CA ALA A 610 -8.65 29.89 19.39
C ALA A 610 -9.50 29.25 20.49
N ALA A 611 -9.32 27.96 20.72
CA ALA A 611 -10.00 27.20 21.78
C ALA A 611 -8.98 26.44 22.64
N ALA A 612 -9.44 25.84 23.74
CA ALA A 612 -8.58 25.06 24.64
C ALA A 612 -7.91 23.85 23.94
N THR A 613 -8.49 23.37 22.85
CA THR A 613 -7.97 22.23 22.06
C THR A 613 -7.09 22.64 20.88
N GLY A 614 -6.90 23.94 20.62
CA GLY A 614 -6.10 24.44 19.51
C GLY A 614 -6.83 25.53 18.73
N THR A 615 -6.83 25.41 17.42
CA THR A 615 -7.67 26.24 16.55
C THR A 615 -8.91 25.45 16.18
N VAL A 616 -10.06 26.11 16.11
CA VAL A 616 -11.32 25.52 15.67
C VAL A 616 -11.94 26.43 14.62
N VAL A 617 -12.86 25.93 13.80
CA VAL A 617 -13.73 26.80 13.01
C VAL A 617 -14.83 27.33 13.92
N GLY A 618 -15.00 28.65 13.93
CA GLY A 618 -16.11 29.33 14.59
C GLY A 618 -16.80 30.33 13.66
N SER A 619 -17.70 31.13 14.24
CA SER A 619 -18.59 32.03 13.49
C SER A 619 -19.44 31.29 12.45
N PHE A 620 -19.75 30.01 12.70
CA PHE A 620 -20.53 29.21 11.78
C PHE A 620 -22.02 29.50 11.99
N ASP A 621 -22.57 30.36 11.15
CA ASP A 621 -23.93 30.88 11.22
C ASP A 621 -24.77 30.45 10.02
N GLY A 622 -26.09 30.66 10.09
CA GLY A 622 -27.01 30.30 9.02
C GLY A 622 -26.71 31.07 7.73
N GLY A 623 -26.48 30.34 6.66
CA GLY A 623 -26.04 30.84 5.35
C GLY A 623 -24.58 30.48 5.04
N ASP A 624 -23.85 29.98 6.03
CA ASP A 624 -22.43 29.68 5.91
C ASP A 624 -22.18 28.23 5.47
N TRP A 625 -20.97 28.01 4.96
CA TRP A 625 -20.51 26.67 4.61
C TRP A 625 -18.99 26.55 4.66
N ILE A 626 -18.52 25.31 4.79
CA ILE A 626 -17.11 24.94 4.86
C ILE A 626 -16.86 23.80 3.87
N GLY A 627 -15.90 23.96 2.96
CA GLY A 627 -15.57 23.00 1.91
C GLY A 627 -14.18 22.38 2.08
N TYR A 628 -14.08 21.08 1.88
CA TYR A 628 -12.87 20.27 1.96
C TYR A 628 -12.70 19.49 0.66
N ASP A 629 -11.51 19.52 0.09
CA ASP A 629 -11.22 18.77 -1.13
C ASP A 629 -10.62 17.41 -0.81
N ASN A 630 -10.88 16.44 -1.70
CA ASN A 630 -10.27 15.10 -1.69
C ASN A 630 -10.44 14.32 -0.37
N VAL A 631 -11.62 14.43 0.25
CA VAL A 631 -11.97 13.63 1.43
C VAL A 631 -12.19 12.19 1.01
N ASP A 632 -11.43 11.28 1.61
CA ASP A 632 -11.51 9.85 1.35
C ASP A 632 -12.60 9.20 2.22
N PHE A 633 -13.65 8.67 1.59
CA PHE A 633 -14.71 7.91 2.27
C PHE A 633 -14.38 6.41 2.37
N GLY A 634 -13.28 5.96 1.77
CA GLY A 634 -12.92 4.54 1.70
C GLY A 634 -14.02 3.72 1.02
N ASN A 635 -14.35 2.56 1.59
CA ASN A 635 -15.45 1.70 1.15
C ASN A 635 -16.62 1.76 2.15
N ASP A 636 -17.73 2.36 1.74
CA ASP A 636 -19.01 2.46 2.45
C ASP A 636 -18.95 3.18 3.81
N ALA A 637 -18.30 4.35 3.89
CA ALA A 637 -18.43 5.19 5.08
C ALA A 637 -19.89 5.66 5.25
N ASN A 638 -20.45 5.42 6.44
CA ASN A 638 -21.86 5.61 6.75
C ASN A 638 -22.10 6.30 8.12
N LEU A 639 -21.04 6.81 8.73
CA LEU A 639 -21.07 7.57 9.99
C LEU A 639 -20.22 8.83 9.84
N PHE A 640 -20.83 9.98 10.11
CA PHE A 640 -20.12 11.24 10.30
C PHE A 640 -19.98 11.52 11.79
N THR A 641 -18.76 11.86 12.22
CA THR A 641 -18.45 12.23 13.60
C THR A 641 -17.76 13.59 13.60
N ALA A 642 -18.16 14.50 14.48
CA ALA A 642 -17.51 15.80 14.66
C ALA A 642 -17.26 16.08 16.14
N PHE A 643 -16.13 16.72 16.45
CA PHE A 643 -15.85 17.29 17.76
C PHE A 643 -16.24 18.76 17.74
N ILE A 644 -17.39 19.05 18.36
CA ILE A 644 -18.13 20.30 18.17
C ILE A 644 -18.61 20.85 19.51
N GLY A 645 -18.53 22.17 19.69
CA GLY A 645 -19.06 22.92 20.83
C GLY A 645 -20.20 23.85 20.42
N ALA A 646 -21.30 23.84 21.16
CA ALA A 646 -22.44 24.72 20.94
C ALA A 646 -23.02 25.18 22.27
N ASP A 647 -23.36 26.47 22.37
CA ASP A 647 -24.10 26.98 23.53
C ASP A 647 -25.52 26.40 23.56
N ASP A 648 -26.03 26.09 24.76
CA ASP A 648 -27.32 25.43 24.96
C ASP A 648 -28.50 26.21 24.36
N ALA A 649 -28.38 27.54 24.25
CA ALA A 649 -29.38 28.39 23.61
C ALA A 649 -29.52 28.13 22.10
N TYR A 650 -28.52 27.53 21.47
CA TYR A 650 -28.47 27.20 20.04
C TYR A 650 -28.49 25.69 19.77
N ALA A 651 -28.91 24.86 20.73
CA ALA A 651 -29.00 23.41 20.54
C ALA A 651 -29.99 22.99 19.43
N ASN A 652 -29.76 21.80 18.88
CA ASN A 652 -30.54 21.08 17.86
C ASN A 652 -30.53 21.73 16.46
N LYS A 653 -29.53 22.56 16.14
CA LYS A 653 -29.30 23.05 14.77
C LYS A 653 -28.71 21.93 13.90
N GLY A 654 -29.04 21.93 12.62
CA GLY A 654 -28.63 20.88 11.68
C GLY A 654 -27.48 21.34 10.77
N ILE A 655 -26.32 20.69 10.86
CA ILE A 655 -25.25 20.86 9.87
C ILE A 655 -25.46 19.81 8.78
N GLU A 656 -25.74 20.27 7.57
CA GLU A 656 -25.92 19.42 6.39
C GLU A 656 -24.56 19.02 5.82
N ILE A 657 -24.45 17.77 5.36
CA ILE A 657 -23.22 17.20 4.80
C ILE A 657 -23.47 16.89 3.33
N HIS A 658 -22.81 17.62 2.43
CA HIS A 658 -22.98 17.52 0.98
C HIS A 658 -21.71 17.05 0.28
N LEU A 659 -21.87 16.34 -0.84
CA LEU A 659 -20.78 15.91 -1.71
C LEU A 659 -20.64 16.83 -2.93
N ASP A 660 -19.39 17.00 -3.37
CA ASP A 660 -18.92 17.59 -4.64
C ASP A 660 -19.25 19.09 -4.88
N SER A 661 -20.29 19.63 -4.24
CA SER A 661 -20.61 21.06 -4.20
C SER A 661 -21.48 21.42 -3.00
N VAL A 662 -21.58 22.72 -2.66
CA VAL A 662 -22.43 23.25 -1.56
C VAL A 662 -23.90 22.83 -1.71
N THR A 663 -24.38 22.65 -2.94
CA THR A 663 -25.76 22.22 -3.24
C THR A 663 -25.81 20.80 -3.83
N GLY A 664 -24.75 20.02 -3.68
CA GLY A 664 -24.64 18.66 -4.21
C GLY A 664 -25.46 17.65 -3.40
N PRO A 665 -25.31 16.34 -3.66
CA PRO A 665 -26.02 15.30 -2.92
C PRO A 665 -25.79 15.44 -1.41
N GLN A 666 -26.88 15.62 -0.65
CA GLN A 666 -26.83 15.62 0.81
C GLN A 666 -26.79 14.17 1.31
N ILE A 667 -25.74 13.81 2.04
CA ILE A 667 -25.55 12.45 2.57
C ILE A 667 -25.93 12.33 4.04
N GLY A 668 -26.08 13.44 4.77
CA GLY A 668 -26.60 13.40 6.14
C GLY A 668 -26.77 14.78 6.76
N VAL A 669 -27.28 14.81 7.99
CA VAL A 669 -27.45 16.04 8.79
C VAL A 669 -27.07 15.75 10.23
N LEU A 670 -26.05 16.43 10.76
CA LEU A 670 -25.71 16.37 12.18
C LEU A 670 -26.61 17.34 12.95
N SER A 671 -27.47 16.82 13.84
CA SER A 671 -28.19 17.66 14.80
C SER A 671 -27.29 17.94 16.01
N VAL A 672 -26.82 19.18 16.14
CA VAL A 672 -25.83 19.59 17.13
C VAL A 672 -26.51 19.81 18.48
N ALA A 673 -26.26 18.94 19.44
CA ALA A 673 -26.69 19.11 20.84
C ALA A 673 -25.90 20.24 21.52
N GLY A 674 -26.55 20.92 22.48
CA GLY A 674 -25.89 21.89 23.35
C GLY A 674 -24.83 21.21 24.21
N THR A 675 -23.67 21.84 24.34
CA THR A 675 -22.50 21.32 25.07
C THR A 675 -22.14 22.20 26.27
N GLY A 676 -22.97 23.20 26.60
CA GLY A 676 -22.70 24.18 27.65
C GLY A 676 -21.86 25.40 27.21
N GLY A 677 -21.46 25.49 25.92
CA GLY A 677 -20.78 26.65 25.37
C GLY A 677 -19.96 26.34 24.11
N PHE A 678 -19.69 27.37 23.31
CA PHE A 678 -18.96 27.23 22.03
C PHE A 678 -17.53 26.68 22.18
N ASP A 679 -16.86 26.92 23.31
CA ASP A 679 -15.52 26.37 23.58
C ASP A 679 -15.54 25.08 24.42
N THR A 680 -16.73 24.56 24.74
CA THR A 680 -16.89 23.28 25.44
C THR A 680 -17.23 22.22 24.41
N LEU A 681 -16.21 21.60 23.81
CA LEU A 681 -16.41 20.66 22.71
C LEU A 681 -16.73 19.24 23.22
N SER A 682 -17.61 18.55 22.50
CA SER A 682 -17.88 17.12 22.71
C SER A 682 -18.04 16.40 21.38
N VAL A 683 -17.79 15.10 21.36
CA VAL A 683 -17.96 14.29 20.15
C VAL A 683 -19.45 14.06 19.91
N GLN A 684 -19.91 14.40 18.72
CA GLN A 684 -21.27 14.17 18.25
C GLN A 684 -21.25 13.49 16.89
N SER A 685 -22.28 12.74 16.55
CA SER A 685 -22.30 11.95 15.32
C SER A 685 -23.69 11.79 14.72
N THR A 686 -23.73 11.53 13.42
CA THR A 686 -24.95 11.13 12.70
C THR A 686 -24.62 10.06 11.67
N SER A 687 -25.61 9.20 11.37
CA SER A 687 -25.51 8.35 10.19
C SER A 687 -25.53 9.19 8.91
N VAL A 688 -24.79 8.74 7.90
CA VAL A 688 -24.81 9.28 6.55
C VAL A 688 -25.11 8.17 5.54
N THR A 689 -25.59 8.53 4.35
CA THR A 689 -25.71 7.62 3.20
C THR A 689 -24.34 6.99 2.94
N PRO A 690 -24.25 5.65 2.86
CA PRO A 690 -23.00 4.96 2.52
C PRO A 690 -22.36 5.57 1.28
N THR A 691 -21.13 6.04 1.43
CA THR A 691 -20.35 6.75 0.40
C THR A 691 -18.97 6.11 0.34
N SER A 692 -18.41 6.02 -0.87
CA SER A 692 -17.10 5.40 -1.12
C SER A 692 -16.26 6.29 -2.04
N GLY A 693 -14.95 6.09 -2.02
CA GLY A 693 -14.00 6.85 -2.84
C GLY A 693 -13.78 8.29 -2.35
N HIS A 694 -13.11 9.08 -3.18
CA HIS A 694 -12.76 10.45 -2.85
C HIS A 694 -13.82 11.45 -3.35
N HIS A 695 -14.20 12.37 -2.48
CA HIS A 695 -15.17 13.41 -2.80
C HIS A 695 -14.71 14.77 -2.27
N ARG A 696 -15.27 15.85 -2.82
CA ARG A 696 -15.29 17.11 -2.09
C ARG A 696 -16.41 17.04 -1.06
N VAL A 697 -16.19 17.56 0.14
CA VAL A 697 -17.19 17.57 1.21
C VAL A 697 -17.51 18.99 1.62
N PHE A 698 -18.79 19.28 1.79
CA PHE A 698 -19.27 20.56 2.28
C PHE A 698 -20.10 20.37 3.54
N LEU A 699 -19.74 21.07 4.61
CA LEU A 699 -20.56 21.25 5.81
C LEU A 699 -21.34 22.55 5.64
N VAL A 700 -22.67 22.49 5.68
CA VAL A 700 -23.55 23.63 5.35
C VAL A 700 -24.48 23.93 6.52
N ALA A 701 -24.49 25.20 6.94
CA ALA A 701 -25.44 25.71 7.93
C ALA A 701 -26.61 26.39 7.21
N SER A 702 -27.68 25.63 6.93
CA SER A 702 -28.83 26.15 6.19
C SER A 702 -29.67 27.15 7.01
N GLY A 703 -30.25 28.15 6.33
CA GLY A 703 -31.11 29.17 6.94
C GLY A 703 -30.39 30.48 7.23
N GLY A 704 -30.80 31.21 8.27
CA GLY A 704 -30.24 32.54 8.62
C GLY A 704 -30.16 32.80 10.11
N GLN A 705 -30.09 31.73 10.91
CA GLN A 705 -30.00 31.79 12.38
C GLN A 705 -28.55 31.63 12.80
N PRO A 706 -28.06 32.32 13.85
CA PRO A 706 -26.68 32.15 14.28
C PRO A 706 -26.47 30.87 15.11
N GLY A 707 -25.20 30.51 15.33
CA GLY A 707 -24.75 29.59 16.37
C GLY A 707 -24.83 28.09 16.04
N PHE A 708 -24.36 27.66 14.87
CA PHE A 708 -24.32 26.23 14.51
C PHE A 708 -23.21 25.44 15.20
N GLY A 709 -22.27 26.14 15.85
CA GLY A 709 -21.25 25.56 16.72
C GLY A 709 -19.82 25.82 16.25
N ASN A 710 -18.87 25.71 17.16
CA ASN A 710 -17.45 25.68 16.84
C ASN A 710 -17.01 24.24 16.60
N ILE A 711 -16.35 23.97 15.48
CA ILE A 711 -15.94 22.62 15.07
C ILE A 711 -14.41 22.54 15.10
N ASP A 712 -13.86 21.57 15.82
CA ASP A 712 -12.42 21.31 15.88
C ASP A 712 -12.02 20.34 14.78
N TYR A 713 -12.62 19.15 14.74
CA TYR A 713 -12.38 18.18 13.67
C TYR A 713 -13.62 17.35 13.37
N PHE A 714 -13.60 16.67 12.23
CA PHE A 714 -14.58 15.64 11.89
C PHE A 714 -13.93 14.45 11.19
N SER A 715 -14.69 13.38 11.02
CA SER A 715 -14.29 12.22 10.23
C SER A 715 -15.48 11.45 9.68
N PHE A 716 -15.23 10.74 8.58
CA PHE A 716 -16.15 9.77 8.01
C PHE A 716 -15.67 8.36 8.34
N ASN A 717 -16.56 7.55 8.91
CA ASN A 717 -16.28 6.21 9.38
C ASN A 717 -17.36 5.24 8.91
N ARG A 718 -17.09 3.95 9.06
CA ARG A 718 -18.10 2.90 8.96
C ARG A 718 -18.59 2.53 10.37
N ALA A 719 -19.83 2.87 10.71
CA ALA A 719 -20.49 2.45 11.94
C ALA A 719 -20.60 0.91 12.00
N GLY A 720 -20.31 0.34 13.17
CA GLY A 720 -20.33 -1.11 13.41
C GLY A 720 -18.98 -1.80 13.25
N ARG A 721 -17.88 -1.04 13.16
CA ARG A 721 -16.51 -1.50 13.42
C ARG A 721 -16.06 -1.04 14.80
#